data_AF-A0A8B9WN72-F1
#
_entry.id   AF-A0A8B9WN72-F1
#
_cell.length_a   1.000
_cell.length_b   1.000
_cell.length_c   1.000
_cell.angle_alpha   90.00
_cell.angle_beta   90.00
_cell.angle_gamma   90.00
#
_symmetry.space_group_name_H-M   'P 1'
#
loop_
_entity.id
_entity.type
_entity.pdbx_description
1 polymer ?
#
loop_
_entity_poly.entity_id
_entity_poly.type
_entity_poly.pdbx_seq_one_letter_code
_entity_poly.pdbx_strand_id
1 'polypeptide(L)'
;MNCEKEKCKVEGELKLNQESMDDLESRQLQLAEKLRRKELEMNQMRSKVENEKSLVAQLQKTVKEFQTQIQLLKEELEAERTTRAKVERERANLIRELEDMNERLEEAGGVSSAQLEITKKQETKFQKLRRDLEEATLHFEATSASLKKRHADSLAELESQVENLQQVKQTLEKDKSDLELEVNDLLIHVEQMTRAKANAEKLCSLYEERLKEANAKLDEVTQLANDVTAQKTKLRSENGELRKRLEEMEALINQLSREKSIFTLQIQDLKGQLAEETKSQSALAQAVKSAKRDCDLLREQYEEEQAAKAELLQALLKGNAEMVKWRTKYEDDTIQRAEDLEDAKKKLALRLQEAAEAMGVANARNASLERARLRLQLELGDTLSDLGQARSAAAALNQKQQHFDKSLDDWRRKHEESQAMLDASKKEARALSIQLLELRHSYEEGTMSQEALRRENKHLKEEISNLTNQVREGKKNLSKMEKVKKQIEQEKNEVQMALEEAEGALERNESKVLRLQLELSDTKAELERKLSEKDEEIENFRKKQQCAIDSLQSSLDSEARCRIEATRLKRSMEGDLTEMELQLSCASRQASEATKSLGQLQTQVKDLQVQVNDSTCMNSELKEQVAVAERRNALLQAEVEELRSLQEQTERSRRLAEEELLEATEKINLFHAQNTSLLSQKKKLEVDVARMQKEAEEAMQGCQNAEEKAKKAATEIANMSEALKKEQDTNAHLERMRKNMEQTIKDLQERLDDAEQTAIVGNRKQIQKLESRVRELEAELESEVQRNSEAQRGAHRLERCIKELTHQVEEDKKNMSRMQTLMDNLQLKVQSYKQQIESAEAEANQYRSKYKKQQHELNEAKERAEIAESQVNKLKMKAKEFGKKVHEE
;
A
#
# COMPACT_ATOMS: atom_id res chain seq x y z
N MET A 1 -56.78 69.74 252.90
CA MET A 1 -56.51 68.30 253.11
C MET A 1 -56.79 67.59 251.78
N ASN A 2 -56.06 66.51 251.47
CA ASN A 2 -55.56 66.19 250.13
C ASN A 2 -56.46 65.41 249.14
N CYS A 3 -57.69 64.93 249.39
CA CYS A 3 -58.21 63.79 248.59
C CYS A 3 -59.53 63.89 247.79
N GLU A 4 -60.47 64.80 248.06
CA GLU A 4 -61.85 64.56 247.57
C GLU A 4 -62.19 65.09 246.16
N LYS A 5 -61.23 65.68 245.44
CA LYS A 5 -61.37 65.99 244.01
C LYS A 5 -61.36 64.76 243.10
N GLU A 6 -60.79 63.65 243.53
CA GLU A 6 -60.56 62.52 242.63
C GLU A 6 -61.77 61.58 242.51
N LYS A 7 -62.63 61.49 243.52
CA LYS A 7 -63.69 60.48 243.50
C LYS A 7 -64.82 60.79 242.50
N CYS A 8 -65.30 62.02 242.44
CA CYS A 8 -66.46 62.33 241.59
C CYS A 8 -66.17 62.32 240.09
N LYS A 9 -64.90 62.34 239.65
CA LYS A 9 -64.55 62.14 238.23
C LYS A 9 -64.72 60.68 237.80
N VAL A 10 -64.32 59.75 238.65
CA VAL A 10 -64.28 58.31 238.31
C VAL A 10 -65.69 57.72 238.22
N GLU A 11 -66.64 58.21 238.99
CA GLU A 11 -68.04 57.73 238.93
C GLU A 11 -68.79 58.17 237.66
N GLY A 12 -68.37 59.27 237.01
CA GLY A 12 -68.91 59.67 235.72
C GLY A 12 -68.41 58.80 234.55
N GLU A 13 -67.15 58.38 234.60
CA GLU A 13 -66.51 57.60 233.53
C GLU A 13 -67.06 56.17 233.43
N LEU A 14 -67.63 55.62 234.50
CA LEU A 14 -68.22 54.29 234.49
C LEU A 14 -69.54 54.22 233.68
N LYS A 15 -70.39 55.25 233.74
CA LYS A 15 -71.70 55.25 233.04
C LYS A 15 -71.55 55.29 231.53
N LEU A 16 -70.58 56.01 231.01
CA LEU A 16 -70.29 56.11 229.58
C LEU A 16 -69.83 54.79 228.98
N ASN A 17 -69.13 53.96 229.76
CA ASN A 17 -68.68 52.66 229.28
C ASN A 17 -69.82 51.65 229.17
N GLN A 18 -70.85 51.78 230.03
CA GLN A 18 -71.97 50.83 230.04
C GLN A 18 -72.95 51.04 228.87
N GLU A 19 -73.23 52.29 228.46
CA GLU A 19 -74.06 52.55 227.26
C GLU A 19 -73.36 52.16 225.95
N SER A 20 -72.02 52.12 225.93
CA SER A 20 -71.25 51.76 224.73
C SER A 20 -71.30 50.26 224.39
N MET A 21 -71.56 49.40 225.38
CA MET A 21 -71.50 47.95 225.23
C MET A 21 -72.77 47.40 224.58
N ASP A 22 -73.94 47.86 225.02
CA ASP A 22 -75.24 47.35 224.56
C ASP A 22 -75.47 47.67 223.06
N ASP A 23 -74.99 48.83 222.59
CA ASP A 23 -75.10 49.19 221.17
C ASP A 23 -74.15 48.38 220.27
N LEU A 24 -73.04 47.85 220.80
CA LEU A 24 -72.14 46.96 220.06
C LEU A 24 -72.76 45.58 219.83
N GLU A 25 -73.51 45.05 220.80
CA GLU A 25 -74.20 43.76 220.67
C GLU A 25 -75.29 43.80 219.60
N SER A 26 -76.08 44.88 219.53
CA SER A 26 -77.10 45.10 218.50
C SER A 26 -76.51 45.16 217.07
N ARG A 27 -75.33 45.79 216.92
CA ARG A 27 -74.60 45.85 215.64
C ARG A 27 -74.06 44.48 215.21
N GLN A 28 -73.67 43.63 216.16
CA GLN A 28 -73.11 42.31 215.86
C GLN A 28 -74.17 41.38 215.24
N LEU A 29 -75.39 41.38 215.77
CA LEU A 29 -76.49 40.51 215.30
C LEU A 29 -76.95 40.89 213.88
N GLN A 30 -77.02 42.19 213.56
CA GLN A 30 -77.34 42.68 212.21
C GLN A 30 -76.26 42.34 211.17
N LEU A 31 -74.99 42.25 211.57
CA LEU A 31 -73.88 41.87 210.68
C LEU A 31 -73.93 40.38 210.32
N ALA A 32 -74.34 39.51 211.26
CA ALA A 32 -74.45 38.08 211.04
C ALA A 32 -75.50 37.71 209.97
N GLU A 33 -76.69 38.34 209.97
CA GLU A 33 -77.71 38.11 208.94
C GLU A 33 -77.29 38.60 207.55
N LYS A 34 -76.56 39.74 207.48
CA LYS A 34 -75.99 40.24 206.23
C LYS A 34 -74.93 39.28 205.67
N LEU A 35 -74.12 38.66 206.52
CA LEU A 35 -73.12 37.68 206.12
C LEU A 35 -73.77 36.45 205.47
N ARG A 36 -74.83 35.91 206.10
CA ARG A 36 -75.54 34.73 205.59
C ARG A 36 -76.20 34.95 204.22
N ARG A 37 -76.74 36.14 203.95
CA ARG A 37 -77.26 36.49 202.60
C ARG A 37 -76.13 36.56 201.56
N LYS A 38 -74.97 37.12 201.94
CA LYS A 38 -73.81 37.20 201.05
C LYS A 38 -73.22 35.83 200.72
N GLU A 39 -73.26 34.88 201.65
CA GLU A 39 -72.83 33.51 201.40
C GLU A 39 -73.71 32.79 200.37
N LEU A 40 -75.04 32.98 200.41
CA LEU A 40 -75.96 32.37 199.44
C LEU A 40 -75.76 32.93 198.01
N GLU A 41 -75.62 34.26 197.89
CA GLU A 41 -75.31 34.92 196.61
C GLU A 41 -73.97 34.44 196.04
N MET A 42 -72.95 34.27 196.90
CA MET A 42 -71.63 33.83 196.46
C MET A 42 -71.64 32.39 195.93
N ASN A 43 -72.45 31.50 196.51
CA ASN A 43 -72.59 30.12 196.03
C ASN A 43 -73.30 30.05 194.66
N GLN A 44 -74.33 30.88 194.43
CA GLN A 44 -74.95 30.97 193.10
C GLN A 44 -73.99 31.49 192.03
N MET A 45 -73.15 32.48 192.37
CA MET A 45 -72.15 33.01 191.44
C MET A 45 -71.06 31.98 191.10
N ARG A 46 -70.63 31.15 192.07
CA ARG A 46 -69.68 30.06 191.80
C ARG A 46 -70.23 29.03 190.82
N SER A 47 -71.51 28.67 190.93
CA SER A 47 -72.17 27.75 189.98
C SER A 47 -72.20 28.31 188.55
N LYS A 48 -72.52 29.60 188.37
CA LYS A 48 -72.50 30.24 187.04
C LYS A 48 -71.11 30.27 186.42
N VAL A 49 -70.08 30.60 187.20
CA VAL A 49 -68.69 30.62 186.74
C VAL A 49 -68.25 29.24 186.24
N GLU A 50 -68.67 28.17 186.91
CA GLU A 50 -68.27 26.81 186.50
C GLU A 50 -68.95 26.36 185.20
N ASN A 51 -70.22 26.73 184.99
CA ASN A 51 -70.90 26.50 183.72
C ASN A 51 -70.24 27.28 182.56
N GLU A 52 -69.87 28.56 182.78
CA GLU A 52 -69.18 29.36 181.77
C GLU A 52 -67.80 28.80 181.42
N LYS A 53 -67.02 28.32 182.41
CA LYS A 53 -65.74 27.63 182.13
C LYS A 53 -65.92 26.39 181.26
N SER A 54 -66.96 25.59 181.50
CA SER A 54 -67.24 24.39 180.70
C SER A 54 -67.56 24.72 179.24
N LEU A 55 -68.32 25.80 179.00
CA LEU A 55 -68.65 26.29 177.67
C LEU A 55 -67.42 26.86 176.95
N VAL A 56 -66.58 27.62 177.65
CA VAL A 56 -65.29 28.12 177.11
C VAL A 56 -64.38 26.97 176.68
N ALA A 57 -64.30 25.90 177.47
CA ALA A 57 -63.49 24.72 177.12
C ALA A 57 -64.02 24.00 175.86
N GLN A 58 -65.34 23.86 175.70
CA GLN A 58 -65.93 23.31 174.48
C GLN A 58 -65.65 24.17 173.25
N LEU A 59 -65.83 25.50 173.36
CA LEU A 59 -65.54 26.43 172.26
C LEU A 59 -64.06 26.40 171.87
N GLN A 60 -63.14 26.35 172.84
CA GLN A 60 -61.70 26.22 172.56
C GLN A 60 -61.34 24.94 171.80
N LYS A 61 -62.07 23.84 172.02
CA LYS A 61 -61.86 22.59 171.28
C LYS A 61 -62.30 22.73 169.81
N THR A 62 -63.50 23.30 169.58
CA THR A 62 -64.00 23.54 168.21
C THR A 62 -63.12 24.49 167.40
N VAL A 63 -62.53 25.52 168.05
CA VAL A 63 -61.59 26.44 167.41
C VAL A 63 -60.32 25.70 166.93
N LYS A 64 -59.78 24.76 167.72
CA LYS A 64 -58.61 23.97 167.32
C LYS A 64 -58.90 23.01 166.16
N GLU A 65 -60.09 22.42 166.12
CA GLU A 65 -60.54 21.57 165.02
C GLU A 65 -60.67 22.37 163.70
N PHE A 66 -61.21 23.59 163.74
CA PHE A 66 -61.25 24.45 162.55
C PHE A 66 -59.85 24.96 162.14
N GLN A 67 -58.97 25.26 163.09
CA GLN A 67 -57.60 25.66 162.78
C GLN A 67 -56.81 24.55 162.05
N THR A 68 -57.00 23.30 162.45
CA THR A 68 -56.34 22.15 161.79
C THR A 68 -56.90 21.88 160.39
N GLN A 69 -58.22 22.00 160.17
CA GLN A 69 -58.81 21.90 158.84
C GLN A 69 -58.33 22.99 157.87
N ILE A 70 -58.22 24.24 158.35
CA ILE A 70 -57.71 25.35 157.53
C ILE A 70 -56.24 25.11 157.13
N GLN A 71 -55.44 24.50 158.00
CA GLN A 71 -54.04 24.19 157.71
C GLN A 71 -53.92 23.13 156.60
N LEU A 72 -54.70 22.05 156.68
CA LEU A 72 -54.71 20.98 155.67
C LEU A 72 -55.15 21.50 154.29
N LEU A 73 -56.19 22.32 154.21
CA LEU A 73 -56.66 22.89 152.94
C LEU A 73 -55.64 23.85 152.30
N LYS A 74 -54.82 24.54 153.11
CA LYS A 74 -53.73 25.37 152.59
C LYS A 74 -52.61 24.53 151.98
N GLU A 75 -52.26 23.41 152.62
CA GLU A 75 -51.24 22.48 152.13
C GLU A 75 -51.68 21.83 150.81
N GLU A 76 -52.95 21.44 150.67
CA GLU A 76 -53.51 20.91 149.41
C GLU A 76 -53.48 21.94 148.27
N LEU A 77 -53.84 23.20 148.55
CA LEU A 77 -53.80 24.27 147.56
C LEU A 77 -52.38 24.59 147.07
N GLU A 78 -51.39 24.52 147.97
CA GLU A 78 -49.98 24.68 147.60
C GLU A 78 -49.48 23.51 146.75
N ALA A 79 -49.86 22.28 147.08
CA ALA A 79 -49.54 21.10 146.26
C ALA A 79 -50.12 21.21 144.84
N GLU A 80 -51.37 21.66 144.68
CA GLU A 80 -52.00 21.85 143.38
C GLU A 80 -51.31 22.94 142.54
N ARG A 81 -50.89 24.04 143.16
CA ARG A 81 -50.13 25.10 142.47
C ARG A 81 -48.80 24.60 141.93
N THR A 82 -48.08 23.77 142.70
CA THR A 82 -46.78 23.22 142.25
C THR A 82 -46.93 22.24 141.09
N THR A 83 -47.97 21.41 141.08
CA THR A 83 -48.23 20.45 139.99
C THR A 83 -48.66 21.15 138.71
N ARG A 84 -49.53 22.16 138.80
CA ARG A 84 -49.93 22.98 137.64
C ARG A 84 -48.74 23.69 136.97
N ALA A 85 -47.83 24.25 137.76
CA ALA A 85 -46.62 24.88 137.25
C ALA A 85 -45.65 23.89 136.55
N LYS A 86 -45.68 22.59 136.88
CA LYS A 86 -44.91 21.56 136.16
C LYS A 86 -45.53 21.26 134.80
N VAL A 87 -46.85 21.05 134.76
CA VAL A 87 -47.60 20.77 133.53
C VAL A 87 -47.48 21.92 132.52
N GLU A 88 -47.53 23.17 132.98
CA GLU A 88 -47.36 24.34 132.10
C GLU A 88 -45.95 24.41 131.47
N ARG A 89 -44.90 24.00 132.20
CA ARG A 89 -43.54 23.91 131.65
C ARG A 89 -43.40 22.79 130.62
N GLU A 90 -43.95 21.62 130.91
CA GLU A 90 -43.93 20.49 129.97
C GLU A 90 -44.69 20.83 128.68
N ARG A 91 -45.84 21.48 128.78
CA ARG A 91 -46.59 21.97 127.61
C ARG A 91 -45.79 22.98 126.79
N ALA A 92 -45.08 23.90 127.43
CA ALA A 92 -44.24 24.88 126.74
C ALA A 92 -43.04 24.22 126.02
N ASN A 93 -42.48 23.15 126.58
CA ASN A 93 -41.41 22.39 125.92
C ASN A 93 -41.94 21.61 124.71
N LEU A 94 -43.10 20.95 124.83
CA LEU A 94 -43.72 20.23 123.71
C LEU A 94 -44.10 21.15 122.54
N ILE A 95 -44.54 22.40 122.81
CA ILE A 95 -44.81 23.38 121.76
C ILE A 95 -43.51 23.74 121.02
N ARG A 96 -42.41 23.96 121.75
CA ARG A 96 -41.09 24.24 121.15
C ARG A 96 -40.57 23.09 120.30
N GLU A 97 -40.76 21.84 120.75
CA GLU A 97 -40.38 20.65 119.97
C GLU A 97 -41.20 20.52 118.68
N LEU A 98 -42.49 20.87 118.72
CA LEU A 98 -43.34 20.90 117.53
C LEU A 98 -42.91 21.99 116.54
N GLU A 99 -42.52 23.17 117.03
CA GLU A 99 -42.00 24.26 116.19
C GLU A 99 -40.69 23.85 115.50
N ASP A 100 -39.72 23.27 116.22
CA ASP A 100 -38.45 22.77 115.65
C ASP A 100 -38.69 21.65 114.62
N MET A 101 -39.63 20.74 114.88
CA MET A 101 -40.00 19.71 113.90
C MET A 101 -40.66 20.29 112.64
N ASN A 102 -41.42 21.38 112.77
CA ASN A 102 -42.08 22.04 111.64
C ASN A 102 -41.07 22.81 110.79
N GLU A 103 -40.12 23.51 111.40
CA GLU A 103 -39.01 24.18 110.70
C GLU A 103 -38.17 23.17 109.90
N ARG A 104 -37.82 22.02 110.50
CA ARG A 104 -37.11 20.94 109.79
C ARG A 104 -37.89 20.36 108.61
N LEU A 105 -39.22 20.35 108.70
CA LEU A 105 -40.09 19.84 107.65
C LEU A 105 -40.20 20.84 106.48
N GLU A 106 -40.22 22.15 106.77
CA GLU A 106 -40.12 23.21 105.75
C GLU A 106 -38.74 23.21 105.06
N GLU A 107 -37.66 23.05 105.81
CA GLU A 107 -36.30 22.93 105.25
C GLU A 107 -36.17 21.67 104.35
N ALA A 108 -36.69 20.53 104.79
CA ALA A 108 -36.72 19.31 103.98
C ALA A 108 -37.57 19.50 102.70
N GLY A 109 -38.68 20.23 102.79
CA GLY A 109 -39.50 20.62 101.64
C GLY A 109 -38.77 21.51 100.64
N GLY A 110 -38.00 22.49 101.13
CA GLY A 110 -37.15 23.36 100.31
C GLY A 110 -36.03 22.61 99.58
N VAL A 111 -35.35 21.69 100.26
CA VAL A 111 -34.30 20.84 99.66
C VAL A 111 -34.89 19.94 98.57
N SER A 112 -36.08 19.36 98.79
CA SER A 112 -36.78 18.55 97.78
C SER A 112 -37.17 19.36 96.54
N SER A 113 -37.66 20.58 96.71
CA SER A 113 -37.98 21.49 95.60
C SER A 113 -36.75 21.85 94.76
N ALA A 114 -35.63 22.20 95.41
CA ALA A 114 -34.38 22.51 94.72
C ALA A 114 -33.85 21.30 93.94
N GLN A 115 -33.95 20.10 94.51
CA GLN A 115 -33.55 18.86 93.85
C GLN A 115 -34.41 18.55 92.61
N LEU A 116 -35.71 18.87 92.66
CA LEU A 116 -36.65 18.68 91.56
C LEU A 116 -36.39 19.66 90.40
N GLU A 117 -35.97 20.89 90.70
CA GLU A 117 -35.52 21.83 89.67
C GLU A 117 -34.19 21.44 89.03
N ILE A 118 -33.24 20.92 89.82
CA ILE A 118 -31.96 20.42 89.31
C ILE A 118 -32.20 19.23 88.38
N THR A 119 -33.05 18.29 88.76
CA THR A 119 -33.41 17.14 87.90
C THR A 119 -34.11 17.59 86.62
N LYS A 120 -35.07 18.52 86.65
CA LYS A 120 -35.66 19.10 85.43
C LYS A 120 -34.63 19.77 84.51
N LYS A 121 -33.67 20.51 85.08
CA LYS A 121 -32.57 21.13 84.30
C LYS A 121 -31.62 20.07 83.72
N GLN A 122 -31.36 18.99 84.44
CA GLN A 122 -30.57 17.87 83.92
C GLN A 122 -31.33 17.14 82.79
N GLU A 123 -32.63 16.93 82.94
CA GLU A 123 -33.47 16.21 81.99
C GLU A 123 -33.66 16.98 80.67
N THR A 124 -33.82 18.30 80.77
CA THR A 124 -33.83 19.20 79.59
C THR A 124 -32.47 19.24 78.90
N LYS A 125 -31.36 19.28 79.64
CA LYS A 125 -30.00 19.15 79.07
C LYS A 125 -29.80 17.79 78.41
N PHE A 126 -30.30 16.71 79.01
CA PHE A 126 -30.19 15.36 78.48
C PHE A 126 -30.97 15.20 77.16
N GLN A 127 -32.18 15.77 77.09
CA GLN A 127 -32.96 15.81 75.85
C GLN A 127 -32.28 16.63 74.76
N LYS A 128 -31.65 17.76 75.12
CA LYS A 128 -30.89 18.57 74.16
C LYS A 128 -29.68 17.80 73.63
N LEU A 129 -28.87 17.22 74.52
CA LEU A 129 -27.73 16.38 74.13
C LEU A 129 -28.14 15.18 73.27
N ARG A 130 -29.30 14.57 73.53
CA ARG A 130 -29.84 13.51 72.67
C ARG A 130 -30.16 13.99 71.26
N ARG A 131 -30.83 15.15 71.12
CA ARG A 131 -31.11 15.73 69.80
C ARG A 131 -29.82 16.11 69.08
N ASP A 132 -28.90 16.75 69.77
CA ASP A 132 -27.60 17.13 69.21
C ASP A 132 -26.81 15.89 68.75
N LEU A 133 -26.89 14.78 69.49
CA LEU A 133 -26.29 13.49 69.11
C LEU A 133 -26.99 12.87 67.89
N GLU A 134 -28.32 12.86 67.84
CA GLU A 134 -29.10 12.35 66.71
C GLU A 134 -28.82 13.17 65.44
N GLU A 135 -28.76 14.50 65.54
CA GLU A 135 -28.40 15.39 64.44
C GLU A 135 -26.97 15.18 63.96
N ALA A 136 -26.00 15.05 64.89
CA ALA A 136 -24.62 14.73 64.55
C ALA A 136 -24.50 13.36 63.86
N THR A 137 -25.27 12.37 64.32
CA THR A 137 -25.30 11.02 63.72
C THR A 137 -25.87 11.05 62.32
N LEU A 138 -27.00 11.73 62.10
CA LEU A 138 -27.58 11.93 60.77
C LEU A 138 -26.63 12.67 59.83
N HIS A 139 -25.91 13.68 60.34
CA HIS A 139 -24.93 14.41 59.56
C HIS A 139 -23.71 13.54 59.19
N PHE A 140 -23.30 12.64 60.08
CA PHE A 140 -22.26 11.64 59.83
C PHE A 140 -22.71 10.59 58.81
N GLU A 141 -23.95 10.11 58.91
CA GLU A 141 -24.52 9.15 57.96
C GLU A 141 -24.67 9.76 56.57
N ALA A 142 -25.15 10.99 56.47
CA ALA A 142 -25.26 11.71 55.20
C ALA A 142 -23.89 11.97 54.55
N THR A 143 -22.88 12.38 55.33
CA THR A 143 -21.52 12.58 54.82
C THR A 143 -20.86 11.27 54.41
N SER A 144 -21.02 10.20 55.20
CA SER A 144 -20.56 8.85 54.87
C SER A 144 -21.21 8.31 53.59
N ALA A 145 -22.53 8.47 53.43
CA ALA A 145 -23.25 8.08 52.22
C ALA A 145 -22.75 8.85 50.99
N SER A 146 -22.51 10.17 51.12
CA SER A 146 -21.97 10.98 50.03
C SER A 146 -20.55 10.56 49.63
N LEU A 147 -19.71 10.21 50.61
CA LEU A 147 -18.34 9.72 50.38
C LEU A 147 -18.37 8.35 49.71
N LYS A 148 -19.20 7.43 50.20
CA LYS A 148 -19.39 6.11 49.56
C LYS A 148 -19.87 6.23 48.12
N LYS A 149 -20.80 7.15 47.86
CA LYS A 149 -21.27 7.42 46.49
C LYS A 149 -20.15 7.96 45.61
N ARG A 150 -19.40 8.97 46.07
CA ARG A 150 -18.23 9.48 45.33
C ARG A 150 -17.19 8.41 45.06
N HIS A 151 -16.89 7.57 46.04
CA HIS A 151 -15.94 6.47 45.84
C HIS A 151 -16.47 5.43 44.85
N ALA A 152 -17.76 5.11 44.87
CA ALA A 152 -18.38 4.24 43.89
C ALA A 152 -18.34 4.84 42.47
N ASP A 153 -18.67 6.13 42.34
CA ASP A 153 -18.62 6.85 41.07
C ASP A 153 -17.18 6.91 40.51
N SER A 154 -16.18 7.20 41.36
CA SER A 154 -14.76 7.17 40.96
C SER A 154 -14.25 5.78 40.65
N LEU A 155 -14.71 4.74 41.35
CA LEU A 155 -14.37 3.36 41.03
C LEU A 155 -14.94 2.96 39.66
N ALA A 156 -16.20 3.31 39.36
CA ALA A 156 -16.82 3.04 38.07
C ALA A 156 -16.11 3.79 36.93
N GLU A 157 -15.67 5.03 37.15
CA GLU A 157 -14.90 5.81 36.18
C GLU A 157 -13.52 5.19 35.91
N LEU A 158 -12.84 4.71 36.97
CA LEU A 158 -11.57 3.98 36.83
C LEU A 158 -11.76 2.62 36.14
N GLU A 159 -12.82 1.88 36.45
CA GLU A 159 -13.17 0.62 35.77
C GLU A 159 -13.41 0.87 34.27
N SER A 160 -14.16 1.90 33.91
CA SER A 160 -14.36 2.30 32.51
C SER A 160 -13.06 2.71 31.81
N GLN A 161 -12.18 3.44 32.49
CA GLN A 161 -10.84 3.78 31.95
C GLN A 161 -9.99 2.53 31.73
N VAL A 162 -10.05 1.54 32.63
CA VAL A 162 -9.34 0.26 32.50
C VAL A 162 -9.87 -0.55 31.32
N GLU A 163 -11.20 -0.63 31.12
CA GLU A 163 -11.80 -1.30 29.97
C GLU A 163 -11.40 -0.62 28.65
N ASN A 164 -11.42 0.71 28.59
CA ASN A 164 -10.97 1.47 27.42
C ASN A 164 -9.49 1.21 27.12
N LEU A 165 -8.63 1.20 28.15
CA LEU A 165 -7.21 0.88 27.99
C LEU A 165 -6.99 -0.58 27.54
N GLN A 166 -7.82 -1.52 27.99
CA GLN A 166 -7.78 -2.90 27.51
C GLN A 166 -8.18 -3.03 26.04
N GLN A 167 -9.21 -2.30 25.58
CA GLN A 167 -9.56 -2.24 24.16
C GLN A 167 -8.44 -1.64 23.31
N VAL A 168 -7.88 -0.50 23.74
CA VAL A 168 -6.75 0.14 23.04
C VAL A 168 -5.54 -0.79 22.99
N LYS A 169 -5.26 -1.51 24.09
CA LYS A 169 -4.20 -2.52 24.13
C LYS A 169 -4.46 -3.63 23.11
N GLN A 170 -5.67 -4.19 23.03
CA GLN A 170 -6.01 -5.23 22.05
C GLN A 170 -5.85 -4.74 20.60
N THR A 171 -6.26 -3.50 20.32
CA THR A 171 -6.04 -2.92 18.98
C THR A 171 -4.56 -2.75 18.66
N LEU A 172 -3.75 -2.28 19.62
CA LEU A 172 -2.31 -2.12 19.42
C LEU A 172 -1.58 -3.48 19.31
N GLU A 173 -2.03 -4.51 20.03
CA GLU A 173 -1.49 -5.87 19.88
C GLU A 173 -1.80 -6.45 18.50
N LYS A 174 -3.00 -6.18 17.97
CA LYS A 174 -3.38 -6.57 16.62
C LYS A 174 -2.54 -5.83 15.57
N ASP A 175 -2.46 -4.50 15.65
CA ASP A 175 -1.68 -3.67 14.71
C ASP A 175 -0.19 -4.06 14.76
N LYS A 176 0.34 -4.37 15.94
CA LYS A 176 1.71 -4.92 16.09
C LYS A 176 1.86 -6.23 15.33
N SER A 177 0.91 -7.17 15.45
CA SER A 177 0.99 -8.45 14.74
C SER A 177 0.89 -8.26 13.22
N ASP A 178 0.07 -7.32 12.76
CA ASP A 178 -0.10 -7.01 11.34
C ASP A 178 1.20 -6.39 10.78
N LEU A 179 1.84 -5.48 11.53
CA LEU A 179 3.16 -4.92 11.17
C LEU A 179 4.27 -5.98 11.20
N GLU A 180 4.25 -6.92 12.15
CA GLU A 180 5.21 -8.03 12.18
C GLU A 180 5.04 -8.95 10.97
N LEU A 181 3.81 -9.17 10.49
CA LEU A 181 3.55 -9.91 9.25
C LEU A 181 4.07 -9.16 8.02
N GLU A 182 3.82 -7.85 7.91
CA GLU A 182 4.36 -7.01 6.83
C GLU A 182 5.88 -7.02 6.78
N VAL A 183 6.54 -6.89 7.94
CA VAL A 183 8.01 -6.94 8.04
C VAL A 183 8.54 -8.30 7.58
N ASN A 184 7.88 -9.40 7.96
CA ASN A 184 8.27 -10.74 7.54
C ASN A 184 8.08 -10.93 6.02
N ASP A 185 6.97 -10.47 5.45
CA ASP A 185 6.75 -10.56 4.01
C ASP A 185 7.76 -9.70 3.22
N LEU A 186 8.11 -8.50 3.72
CA LEU A 186 9.17 -7.67 3.14
C LEU A 186 10.55 -8.35 3.23
N LEU A 187 10.88 -9.01 4.35
CA LEU A 187 12.11 -9.79 4.49
C LEU A 187 12.17 -10.93 3.48
N ILE A 188 11.08 -11.68 3.31
CA ILE A 188 10.97 -12.74 2.30
C ILE A 188 11.16 -12.15 0.89
N HIS A 189 10.60 -10.97 0.61
CA HIS A 189 10.78 -10.29 -0.67
C HIS A 189 12.24 -9.88 -0.91
N VAL A 190 12.93 -9.36 0.11
CA VAL A 190 14.36 -9.04 0.04
C VAL A 190 15.21 -10.30 -0.19
N GLU A 191 14.89 -11.42 0.46
CA GLU A 191 15.56 -12.70 0.22
C GLU A 191 15.36 -13.21 -1.21
N GLN A 192 14.15 -13.08 -1.75
CA GLN A 192 13.85 -13.45 -3.13
C GLN A 192 14.61 -12.55 -4.12
N MET A 193 14.63 -11.24 -3.88
CA MET A 193 15.36 -10.27 -4.71
C MET A 193 16.87 -10.48 -4.66
N THR A 194 17.43 -10.81 -3.51
CA THR A 194 18.86 -11.12 -3.37
C THR A 194 19.23 -12.42 -4.09
N ARG A 195 18.39 -13.46 -4.04
CA ARG A 195 18.57 -14.69 -4.84
C ARG A 195 18.46 -14.41 -6.35
N ALA A 196 17.48 -13.62 -6.76
CA ALA A 196 17.31 -13.22 -8.16
C ALA A 196 18.52 -12.42 -8.67
N LYS A 197 19.03 -11.48 -7.86
CA LYS A 197 20.26 -10.73 -8.15
C LYS A 197 21.47 -11.65 -8.29
N ALA A 198 21.68 -12.58 -7.36
CA ALA A 198 22.79 -13.53 -7.43
C ALA A 198 22.72 -14.42 -8.69
N ASN A 199 21.50 -14.81 -9.12
CA ASN A 199 21.32 -15.56 -10.36
C ASN A 199 21.58 -14.70 -11.60
N ALA A 200 21.17 -13.42 -11.59
CA ALA A 200 21.46 -12.48 -12.65
C ALA A 200 22.98 -12.22 -12.79
N GLU A 201 23.69 -12.04 -11.67
CA GLU A 201 25.15 -11.89 -11.65
C GLU A 201 25.87 -13.13 -12.21
N LYS A 202 25.41 -14.34 -11.88
CA LYS A 202 25.92 -15.58 -12.48
C LYS A 202 25.70 -15.64 -13.99
N LEU A 203 24.52 -15.24 -14.46
CA LEU A 203 24.22 -15.18 -15.90
C LEU A 203 25.08 -14.13 -16.60
N CYS A 204 25.27 -12.94 -16.02
CA CYS A 204 26.17 -11.92 -16.55
C CYS A 204 27.61 -12.44 -16.67
N SER A 205 28.14 -13.10 -15.64
CA SER A 205 29.47 -13.71 -15.67
C SER A 205 29.59 -14.77 -16.78
N LEU A 206 28.56 -15.60 -16.98
CA LEU A 206 28.54 -16.60 -18.06
C LEU A 206 28.53 -15.94 -19.45
N TYR A 207 27.77 -14.86 -19.61
CA TYR A 207 27.76 -14.10 -20.87
C TYR A 207 29.08 -13.38 -21.12
N GLU A 208 29.73 -12.85 -20.09
CA GLU A 208 31.08 -12.28 -20.20
C GLU A 208 32.12 -13.32 -20.62
N GLU A 209 32.07 -14.54 -20.07
CA GLU A 209 32.92 -15.65 -20.51
C GLU A 209 32.66 -16.02 -21.98
N ARG A 210 31.39 -16.15 -22.39
CA ARG A 210 31.04 -16.40 -23.79
C ARG A 210 31.50 -15.29 -24.72
N LEU A 211 31.48 -14.04 -24.27
CA LEU A 211 31.93 -12.89 -25.04
C LEU A 211 33.46 -12.87 -25.16
N LYS A 212 34.19 -13.24 -24.09
CA LYS A 212 35.64 -13.46 -24.13
C LYS A 212 36.03 -14.59 -25.10
N GLU A 213 35.31 -15.71 -25.09
CA GLU A 213 35.53 -16.81 -26.04
C GLU A 213 35.24 -16.39 -27.49
N ALA A 214 34.17 -15.63 -27.72
CA ALA A 214 33.84 -15.10 -29.05
C ALA A 214 34.91 -14.12 -29.56
N ASN A 215 35.44 -13.26 -28.69
CA ASN A 215 36.54 -12.35 -29.02
C ASN A 215 37.82 -13.12 -29.33
N ALA A 216 38.17 -14.14 -28.55
CA ALA A 216 39.33 -14.99 -28.83
C ALA A 216 39.22 -15.68 -30.21
N LYS A 217 38.03 -16.19 -30.56
CA LYS A 217 37.76 -16.75 -31.89
C LYS A 217 37.83 -15.70 -32.99
N LEU A 218 37.37 -14.48 -32.74
CA LEU A 218 37.48 -13.38 -33.68
C LEU A 218 38.95 -13.03 -33.94
N ASP A 219 39.77 -12.97 -32.90
CA ASP A 219 41.21 -12.72 -33.02
C ASP A 219 41.90 -13.83 -33.81
N GLU A 220 41.58 -15.10 -33.54
CA GLU A 220 42.08 -16.25 -34.32
C GLU A 220 41.69 -16.16 -35.80
N VAL A 221 40.42 -15.84 -36.11
CA VAL A 221 39.95 -15.66 -37.49
C VAL A 221 40.64 -14.48 -38.16
N THR A 222 40.88 -13.39 -37.42
CA THR A 222 41.59 -12.21 -37.92
C THR A 222 43.05 -12.55 -38.22
N GLN A 223 43.69 -13.35 -37.38
CA GLN A 223 45.05 -13.83 -37.59
C GLN A 223 45.14 -14.76 -38.81
N LEU A 224 44.21 -15.71 -38.94
CA LEU A 224 44.10 -16.59 -40.12
C LEU A 224 43.85 -15.78 -41.41
N ALA A 225 42.99 -14.76 -41.36
CA ALA A 225 42.76 -13.88 -42.49
C ALA A 225 44.06 -13.16 -42.88
N ASN A 226 44.82 -12.63 -41.93
CA ASN A 226 46.12 -12.00 -42.18
C ASN A 226 47.12 -12.98 -42.81
N ASP A 227 47.19 -14.21 -42.31
CA ASP A 227 48.07 -15.26 -42.86
C ASP A 227 47.69 -15.63 -44.29
N VAL A 228 46.40 -15.79 -44.58
CA VAL A 228 45.89 -16.05 -45.94
C VAL A 228 46.20 -14.86 -46.86
N THR A 229 46.08 -13.64 -46.35
CA THR A 229 46.40 -12.43 -47.13
C THR A 229 47.90 -12.37 -47.45
N ALA A 230 48.76 -12.74 -46.50
CA ALA A 230 50.21 -12.85 -46.70
C ALA A 230 50.60 -13.99 -47.67
N GLN A 231 49.90 -15.12 -47.65
CA GLN A 231 50.07 -16.17 -48.64
C GLN A 231 49.64 -15.71 -50.04
N LYS A 232 48.51 -14.99 -50.13
CA LYS A 232 48.01 -14.43 -51.39
C LYS A 232 48.99 -13.42 -51.99
N THR A 233 49.64 -12.58 -51.18
CA THR A 233 50.66 -11.65 -51.69
C THR A 233 51.90 -12.38 -52.20
N LYS A 234 52.37 -13.44 -51.51
CA LYS A 234 53.47 -14.30 -51.98
C LYS A 234 53.13 -15.01 -53.31
N LEU A 235 51.97 -15.63 -53.40
CA LEU A 235 51.53 -16.28 -54.65
C LEU A 235 51.35 -15.29 -55.80
N ARG A 236 50.99 -14.04 -55.49
CA ARG A 236 50.89 -12.96 -56.48
C ARG A 236 52.26 -12.50 -56.99
N SER A 237 53.28 -12.44 -56.12
CA SER A 237 54.66 -12.17 -56.55
C SER A 237 55.22 -13.31 -57.38
N GLU A 238 55.02 -14.57 -56.96
CA GLU A 238 55.45 -15.76 -57.71
C GLU A 238 54.78 -15.83 -59.10
N ASN A 239 53.48 -15.53 -59.19
CA ASN A 239 52.80 -15.40 -60.48
C ASN A 239 53.38 -14.27 -61.34
N GLY A 240 53.80 -13.16 -60.74
CA GLY A 240 54.49 -12.08 -61.44
C GLY A 240 55.82 -12.52 -62.03
N GLU A 241 56.60 -13.31 -61.29
CA GLU A 241 57.88 -13.87 -61.76
C GLU A 241 57.68 -14.92 -62.85
N LEU A 242 56.67 -15.80 -62.71
CA LEU A 242 56.33 -16.78 -63.73
C LEU A 242 55.85 -16.11 -65.03
N ARG A 243 55.07 -15.02 -64.94
CA ARG A 243 54.69 -14.22 -66.11
C ARG A 243 55.90 -13.61 -66.81
N LYS A 244 56.87 -13.05 -66.07
CA LYS A 244 58.12 -12.55 -66.65
C LYS A 244 58.90 -13.66 -67.36
N ARG A 245 59.01 -14.85 -66.76
CA ARG A 245 59.63 -16.01 -67.42
C ARG A 245 58.89 -16.44 -68.68
N LEU A 246 57.56 -16.35 -68.68
CA LEU A 246 56.75 -16.65 -69.86
C LEU A 246 57.02 -15.63 -70.98
N GLU A 247 57.06 -14.33 -70.65
CA GLU A 247 57.37 -13.25 -71.59
C GLU A 247 58.80 -13.40 -72.18
N GLU A 248 59.78 -13.78 -71.36
CA GLU A 248 61.14 -14.10 -71.82
C GLU A 248 61.16 -15.30 -72.79
N MET A 249 60.42 -16.36 -72.50
CA MET A 249 60.30 -17.53 -73.37
C MET A 249 59.54 -17.22 -74.66
N GLU A 250 58.49 -16.41 -74.62
CA GLU A 250 57.76 -15.93 -75.80
C GLU A 250 58.65 -15.06 -76.69
N ALA A 251 59.49 -14.19 -76.11
CA ALA A 251 60.49 -13.44 -76.85
C ALA A 251 61.50 -14.36 -77.55
N LEU A 252 61.94 -15.42 -76.88
CA LEU A 252 62.83 -16.46 -77.42
C LEU A 252 62.17 -17.24 -78.56
N ILE A 253 60.89 -17.63 -78.42
CA ILE A 253 60.11 -18.30 -79.46
C ILE A 253 59.92 -17.39 -80.68
N ASN A 254 59.68 -16.10 -80.46
CA ASN A 254 59.57 -15.11 -81.54
C ASN A 254 60.90 -14.92 -82.27
N GLN A 255 62.02 -14.93 -81.57
CA GLN A 255 63.35 -14.91 -82.18
C GLN A 255 63.60 -16.18 -83.01
N LEU A 256 63.38 -17.36 -82.45
CA LEU A 256 63.52 -18.64 -83.16
C LEU A 256 62.58 -18.76 -84.35
N SER A 257 61.36 -18.20 -84.27
CA SER A 257 60.42 -18.17 -85.39
C SER A 257 60.90 -17.26 -86.53
N ARG A 258 61.57 -16.14 -86.22
CA ARG A 258 62.21 -15.29 -87.24
C ARG A 258 63.38 -16.02 -87.89
N GLU A 259 64.24 -16.66 -87.11
CA GLU A 259 65.36 -17.48 -87.63
C GLU A 259 64.86 -18.63 -88.51
N LYS A 260 63.79 -19.33 -88.08
CA LYS A 260 63.11 -20.36 -88.89
C LYS A 260 62.62 -19.80 -90.22
N SER A 261 62.00 -18.60 -90.23
CA SER A 261 61.53 -17.97 -91.48
C SER A 261 62.69 -17.67 -92.44
N ILE A 262 63.84 -17.23 -91.92
CA ILE A 262 65.05 -16.98 -92.70
C ILE A 262 65.58 -18.29 -93.30
N PHE A 263 65.67 -19.36 -92.51
CA PHE A 263 66.08 -20.68 -93.02
C PHE A 263 65.08 -21.26 -94.02
N THR A 264 63.78 -20.98 -93.86
CA THR A 264 62.74 -21.45 -94.79
C THR A 264 62.89 -20.76 -96.16
N LEU A 265 63.22 -19.47 -96.18
CA LEU A 265 63.55 -18.73 -97.40
C LEU A 265 64.81 -19.30 -98.07
N GLN A 266 65.87 -19.61 -97.30
CA GLN A 266 67.07 -20.27 -97.82
C GLN A 266 66.78 -21.65 -98.43
N ILE A 267 65.88 -22.43 -97.83
CA ILE A 267 65.44 -23.72 -98.39
C ILE A 267 64.63 -23.53 -99.67
N GLN A 268 63.81 -22.47 -99.77
CA GLN A 268 63.09 -22.13 -101.00
C GLN A 268 64.04 -21.75 -102.14
N ASP A 269 65.07 -20.96 -101.85
CA ASP A 269 66.10 -20.60 -102.85
C ASP A 269 66.87 -21.84 -103.34
N LEU A 270 67.27 -22.74 -102.44
CA LEU A 270 67.93 -24.00 -102.80
C LEU A 270 67.01 -24.94 -103.60
N LYS A 271 65.70 -24.95 -103.31
CA LYS A 271 64.70 -25.68 -104.12
C LYS A 271 64.49 -25.05 -105.49
N GLY A 272 64.59 -23.74 -105.61
CA GLY A 272 64.57 -23.02 -106.89
C GLY A 272 65.74 -23.43 -107.78
N GLN A 273 66.95 -23.48 -107.21
CA GLN A 273 68.16 -23.93 -107.91
C GLN A 273 68.06 -25.41 -108.37
N LEU A 274 67.49 -26.29 -107.53
CA LEU A 274 67.24 -27.69 -107.89
C LEU A 274 66.19 -27.83 -109.02
N ALA A 275 65.17 -26.97 -109.04
CA ALA A 275 64.15 -26.97 -110.09
C ALA A 275 64.70 -26.49 -111.44
N GLU A 276 65.66 -25.56 -111.45
CA GLU A 276 66.40 -25.16 -112.67
C GLU A 276 67.31 -26.27 -113.18
N GLU A 277 68.00 -27.02 -112.31
CA GLU A 277 68.76 -28.22 -112.72
C GLU A 277 67.86 -29.33 -113.27
N THR A 278 66.67 -29.54 -112.71
CA THR A 278 65.75 -30.58 -113.20
C THR A 278 65.19 -30.21 -114.60
N LYS A 279 64.98 -28.91 -114.85
CA LYS A 279 64.58 -28.41 -116.18
C LYS A 279 65.70 -28.57 -117.21
N SER A 280 66.96 -28.29 -116.86
CA SER A 280 68.09 -28.48 -117.78
C SER A 280 68.36 -29.97 -118.08
N GLN A 281 68.15 -30.87 -117.13
CA GLN A 281 68.18 -32.33 -117.34
C GLN A 281 67.08 -32.81 -118.29
N SER A 282 65.86 -32.28 -118.19
CA SER A 282 64.74 -32.66 -119.07
C SER A 282 64.94 -32.23 -120.53
N ALA A 283 65.55 -31.06 -120.76
CA ALA A 283 65.88 -30.56 -122.09
C ALA A 283 66.97 -31.42 -122.78
N LEU A 284 67.98 -31.87 -122.03
CA LEU A 284 69.03 -32.79 -122.52
C LEU A 284 68.48 -34.20 -122.85
N ALA A 285 67.51 -34.71 -122.09
CA ALA A 285 66.86 -35.99 -122.38
C ALA A 285 65.98 -35.96 -123.65
N GLN A 286 65.43 -34.79 -124.01
CA GLN A 286 64.60 -34.61 -125.20
C GLN A 286 65.44 -34.47 -126.49
N ALA A 287 66.64 -33.87 -126.41
CA ALA A 287 67.60 -33.81 -127.51
C ALA A 287 68.21 -35.17 -127.88
N VAL A 288 68.38 -36.08 -126.92
CA VAL A 288 68.87 -37.46 -127.17
C VAL A 288 67.79 -38.36 -127.81
N LYS A 289 66.50 -38.03 -127.64
CA LYS A 289 65.37 -38.75 -128.26
C LYS A 289 65.03 -38.28 -129.67
N SER A 290 65.39 -37.06 -130.07
CA SER A 290 65.23 -36.60 -131.46
C SER A 290 66.36 -37.13 -132.36
N ALA A 291 67.61 -37.11 -131.90
CA ALA A 291 68.76 -37.61 -132.67
C ALA A 291 68.71 -39.12 -132.98
N LYS A 292 67.92 -39.91 -132.23
CA LYS A 292 67.65 -41.33 -132.53
C LYS A 292 66.56 -41.54 -133.58
N ARG A 293 65.59 -40.63 -133.70
CA ARG A 293 64.53 -40.71 -134.75
C ARG A 293 65.06 -40.30 -136.13
N ASP A 294 66.02 -39.39 -136.18
CA ASP A 294 66.62 -38.94 -137.45
C ASP A 294 67.53 -40.02 -138.09
N CYS A 295 68.03 -40.98 -137.30
CA CYS A 295 68.82 -42.11 -137.80
C CYS A 295 67.97 -43.26 -138.39
N ASP A 296 66.70 -43.38 -137.99
CA ASP A 296 65.79 -44.42 -138.47
C ASP A 296 65.07 -43.96 -139.77
N LEU A 297 64.78 -42.67 -139.92
CA LEU A 297 64.13 -42.11 -141.12
C LEU A 297 65.00 -42.16 -142.40
N LEU A 298 66.33 -42.10 -142.25
CA LEU A 298 67.28 -42.19 -143.38
C LEU A 298 67.49 -43.63 -143.89
N ARG A 299 67.00 -44.64 -143.18
CA ARG A 299 67.09 -46.06 -143.57
C ARG A 299 65.85 -46.53 -144.35
N GLU A 300 64.67 -45.99 -144.03
CA GLU A 300 63.42 -46.26 -144.76
C GLU A 300 63.38 -45.55 -146.14
N GLN A 301 63.98 -44.36 -146.28
CA GLN A 301 64.00 -43.63 -147.56
C GLN A 301 64.95 -44.20 -148.64
N TYR A 302 65.85 -45.14 -148.29
CA TYR A 302 66.72 -45.82 -149.26
C TYR A 302 66.09 -47.11 -149.84
N GLU A 303 65.16 -47.74 -149.10
CA GLU A 303 64.50 -48.98 -149.51
C GLU A 303 63.25 -48.73 -150.38
N GLU A 304 62.59 -47.57 -150.25
CA GLU A 304 61.40 -47.20 -151.07
C GLU A 304 61.74 -46.68 -152.48
N GLU A 305 62.91 -46.06 -152.68
CA GLU A 305 63.36 -45.53 -153.99
C GLU A 305 63.90 -46.61 -154.95
N GLN A 306 64.18 -47.84 -154.49
CA GLN A 306 64.53 -48.98 -155.36
C GLN A 306 63.31 -49.78 -155.84
N ALA A 307 62.16 -49.68 -155.17
CA ALA A 307 60.94 -50.42 -155.51
C ALA A 307 60.03 -49.67 -156.52
N ALA A 308 60.00 -48.33 -156.47
CA ALA A 308 59.13 -47.51 -157.32
C ALA A 308 59.53 -47.47 -158.81
N LYS A 309 60.76 -47.87 -159.17
CA LYS A 309 61.25 -47.87 -160.56
C LYS A 309 60.84 -49.11 -161.37
N ALA A 310 60.48 -50.22 -160.70
CA ALA A 310 60.13 -51.48 -161.37
C ALA A 310 58.62 -51.60 -161.69
N GLU A 311 57.74 -50.92 -160.95
CA GLU A 311 56.28 -51.01 -161.13
C GLU A 311 55.73 -50.06 -162.22
N LEU A 312 56.53 -49.07 -162.63
CA LEU A 312 56.22 -48.15 -163.74
C LEU A 312 56.20 -48.80 -165.14
N LEU A 313 56.55 -50.08 -165.27
CA LEU A 313 56.52 -50.83 -166.54
C LEU A 313 55.36 -51.84 -166.67
N GLN A 314 54.50 -52.04 -165.66
CA GLN A 314 53.41 -53.02 -165.74
C GLN A 314 51.99 -52.44 -165.68
N ALA A 315 51.80 -51.21 -165.19
CA ALA A 315 50.47 -50.60 -165.04
C ALA A 315 49.91 -49.96 -166.33
N LEU A 316 50.65 -49.98 -167.44
CA LEU A 316 50.22 -49.45 -168.74
C LEU A 316 49.28 -50.41 -169.52
N LEU A 317 49.00 -51.62 -169.01
CA LEU A 317 48.25 -52.67 -169.73
C LEU A 317 46.89 -53.09 -169.13
N LYS A 318 46.34 -52.36 -168.15
CA LYS A 318 44.94 -52.57 -167.67
C LYS A 318 44.03 -51.34 -167.81
N GLY A 319 44.53 -50.24 -168.37
CA GLY A 319 43.81 -48.98 -168.54
C GLY A 319 42.89 -48.90 -169.77
N ASN A 320 42.05 -49.89 -170.07
CA ASN A 320 41.08 -49.71 -171.18
C ASN A 320 39.71 -50.39 -171.09
N ALA A 321 39.22 -50.80 -169.91
CA ALA A 321 37.88 -51.42 -169.81
C ALA A 321 36.87 -50.76 -168.85
N GLU A 322 37.26 -49.85 -167.95
CA GLU A 322 36.31 -49.32 -166.94
C GLU A 322 36.04 -47.82 -167.03
N MET A 323 36.46 -47.19 -168.13
CA MET A 323 36.01 -45.86 -168.57
C MET A 323 34.51 -45.81 -168.96
N VAL A 324 33.75 -46.91 -168.83
CA VAL A 324 32.35 -47.01 -169.27
C VAL A 324 31.31 -47.06 -168.12
N LYS A 325 31.66 -47.27 -166.84
CA LYS A 325 30.65 -47.27 -165.75
C LYS A 325 30.62 -46.04 -164.84
N TRP A 326 31.66 -45.21 -164.86
CA TRP A 326 31.69 -43.90 -164.16
C TRP A 326 30.71 -42.86 -164.74
N ARG A 327 29.91 -43.22 -165.76
CA ARG A 327 28.90 -42.35 -166.39
C ARG A 327 27.45 -42.58 -165.90
N THR A 328 27.19 -43.59 -165.05
CA THR A 328 25.84 -43.99 -164.58
C THR A 328 25.67 -44.02 -163.05
N LYS A 329 26.53 -43.33 -162.29
CA LYS A 329 26.45 -43.22 -160.82
C LYS A 329 26.30 -41.79 -160.28
N TYR A 330 26.24 -40.78 -161.14
CA TYR A 330 26.20 -39.36 -160.74
C TYR A 330 24.81 -38.71 -160.80
N GLU A 331 23.75 -39.44 -161.16
CA GLU A 331 22.37 -38.93 -161.18
C GLU A 331 21.53 -39.34 -159.93
N ASP A 332 21.97 -40.31 -159.11
CA ASP A 332 21.17 -40.84 -157.97
C ASP A 332 21.63 -40.40 -156.56
N ASP A 333 22.77 -39.69 -156.40
CA ASP A 333 23.36 -39.38 -155.06
C ASP A 333 23.06 -37.97 -154.52
N THR A 334 22.25 -37.16 -155.23
CA THR A 334 21.91 -35.77 -154.83
C THR A 334 20.59 -35.63 -154.06
N ILE A 335 19.77 -36.68 -153.96
CA ILE A 335 18.44 -36.61 -153.33
C ILE A 335 18.47 -37.03 -151.83
N GLN A 336 19.38 -37.91 -151.42
CA GLN A 336 19.41 -38.43 -150.03
C GLN A 336 20.04 -37.49 -148.98
N ARG A 337 20.70 -36.39 -149.38
CA ARG A 337 21.35 -35.44 -148.43
C ARG A 337 20.47 -34.25 -148.01
N ALA A 338 19.30 -34.08 -148.61
CA ALA A 338 18.39 -32.97 -148.29
C ALA A 338 17.41 -33.29 -147.14
N GLU A 339 17.02 -34.57 -146.96
CA GLU A 339 16.01 -34.98 -145.98
C GLU A 339 16.53 -35.04 -144.53
N ASP A 340 17.80 -35.41 -144.31
CA ASP A 340 18.39 -35.51 -142.96
C ASP A 340 18.62 -34.15 -142.27
N LEU A 341 18.66 -33.05 -143.04
CA LEU A 341 18.90 -31.70 -142.53
C LEU A 341 17.62 -30.98 -142.04
N GLU A 342 16.44 -31.38 -142.54
CA GLU A 342 15.16 -30.82 -142.09
C GLU A 342 14.69 -31.39 -140.73
N ASP A 343 14.96 -32.67 -140.44
CA ASP A 343 14.55 -33.31 -139.19
C ASP A 343 15.36 -32.85 -137.96
N ALA A 344 16.64 -32.46 -138.15
CA ALA A 344 17.47 -31.89 -137.09
C ALA A 344 16.99 -30.48 -136.67
N LYS A 345 16.46 -29.68 -137.60
CA LYS A 345 15.93 -28.34 -137.31
C LYS A 345 14.65 -28.38 -136.46
N LYS A 346 13.72 -29.30 -136.76
CA LYS A 346 12.46 -29.42 -136.00
C LYS A 346 12.69 -29.80 -134.53
N LYS A 347 13.66 -30.67 -134.24
CA LYS A 347 14.00 -31.08 -132.86
C LYS A 347 14.64 -29.97 -132.03
N LEU A 348 15.43 -29.09 -132.65
CA LEU A 348 16.04 -27.94 -131.98
C LEU A 348 15.02 -26.85 -131.63
N ALA A 349 14.02 -26.62 -132.50
CA ALA A 349 12.96 -25.64 -132.24
C ALA A 349 12.07 -26.02 -131.04
N LEU A 350 11.70 -27.30 -130.90
CA LEU A 350 10.91 -27.80 -129.77
C LEU A 350 11.63 -27.65 -128.43
N ARG A 351 12.93 -27.94 -128.36
CA ARG A 351 13.73 -27.77 -127.13
C ARG A 351 13.88 -26.31 -126.70
N LEU A 352 13.92 -25.39 -127.67
CA LEU A 352 13.97 -23.96 -127.39
C LEU A 352 12.65 -23.45 -126.79
N GLN A 353 11.50 -23.97 -127.25
CA GLN A 353 10.19 -23.62 -126.70
C GLN A 353 10.01 -24.15 -125.27
N GLU A 354 10.38 -25.39 -124.99
CA GLU A 354 10.31 -25.98 -123.64
C GLU A 354 11.20 -25.23 -122.63
N ALA A 355 12.40 -24.81 -123.05
CA ALA A 355 13.30 -24.02 -122.20
C ALA A 355 12.74 -22.62 -121.90
N ALA A 356 12.08 -21.98 -122.88
CA ALA A 356 11.46 -20.67 -122.71
C ALA A 356 10.27 -20.73 -121.72
N GLU A 357 9.42 -21.75 -121.81
CA GLU A 357 8.29 -21.95 -120.90
C GLU A 357 8.75 -22.22 -119.45
N ALA A 358 9.81 -23.02 -119.26
CA ALA A 358 10.40 -23.26 -117.94
C ALA A 358 10.97 -21.97 -117.30
N MET A 359 11.57 -21.10 -118.11
CA MET A 359 12.10 -19.81 -117.66
C MET A 359 10.98 -18.86 -117.22
N GLY A 360 9.85 -18.86 -117.93
CA GLY A 360 8.66 -18.08 -117.57
C GLY A 360 8.09 -18.46 -116.20
N VAL A 361 7.99 -19.76 -115.91
CA VAL A 361 7.52 -20.28 -114.60
C VAL A 361 8.50 -19.91 -113.47
N ALA A 362 9.81 -19.99 -113.71
CA ALA A 362 10.83 -19.62 -112.73
C ALA A 362 10.76 -18.11 -112.39
N ASN A 363 10.60 -17.25 -113.39
CA ASN A 363 10.48 -15.81 -113.18
C ASN A 363 9.20 -15.44 -112.41
N ALA A 364 8.08 -16.09 -112.69
CA ALA A 364 6.83 -15.87 -111.93
C ALA A 364 6.97 -16.26 -110.46
N ARG A 365 7.69 -17.36 -110.15
CA ARG A 365 7.99 -17.77 -108.77
C ARG A 365 8.90 -16.77 -108.08
N ASN A 366 9.96 -16.30 -108.73
CA ASN A 366 10.88 -15.32 -108.14
C ASN A 366 10.18 -14.00 -107.79
N ALA A 367 9.32 -13.51 -108.70
CA ALA A 367 8.49 -12.33 -108.45
C ALA A 367 7.47 -12.50 -107.31
N SER A 368 7.06 -13.74 -106.99
CA SER A 368 6.20 -14.02 -105.83
C SER A 368 6.98 -14.02 -104.52
N LEU A 369 8.23 -14.52 -104.53
CA LEU A 369 9.10 -14.58 -103.36
C LEU A 369 9.60 -13.18 -102.96
N GLU A 370 9.96 -12.32 -103.92
CA GLU A 370 10.30 -10.91 -103.65
C GLU A 370 9.15 -10.16 -102.97
N ARG A 371 7.91 -10.41 -103.41
CA ARG A 371 6.70 -9.82 -102.78
C ARG A 371 6.42 -10.37 -101.39
N ALA A 372 6.85 -11.59 -101.06
CA ALA A 372 6.74 -12.15 -99.72
C ALA A 372 7.85 -11.60 -98.80
N ARG A 373 9.08 -11.47 -99.31
CA ARG A 373 10.22 -10.88 -98.59
C ARG A 373 9.95 -9.44 -98.16
N LEU A 374 9.42 -8.60 -99.06
CA LEU A 374 9.09 -7.21 -98.73
C LEU A 374 7.99 -7.11 -97.66
N ARG A 375 7.00 -8.02 -97.67
CA ARG A 375 5.96 -8.09 -96.63
C ARG A 375 6.55 -8.47 -95.27
N LEU A 376 7.40 -9.49 -95.23
CA LEU A 376 8.07 -9.90 -93.99
C LEU A 376 9.02 -8.82 -93.45
N GLN A 377 9.66 -8.02 -94.31
CA GLN A 377 10.48 -6.88 -93.86
C GLN A 377 9.64 -5.77 -93.22
N LEU A 378 8.44 -5.49 -93.73
CA LEU A 378 7.53 -4.52 -93.13
C LEU A 378 7.00 -5.03 -91.78
N GLU A 379 6.56 -6.29 -91.71
CA GLU A 379 6.11 -6.92 -90.46
C GLU A 379 7.22 -6.96 -89.39
N LEU A 380 8.48 -7.21 -89.78
CA LEU A 380 9.63 -7.12 -88.88
C LEU A 380 9.85 -5.68 -88.37
N GLY A 381 9.70 -4.69 -89.25
CA GLY A 381 9.80 -3.28 -88.87
C GLY A 381 8.73 -2.88 -87.84
N ASP A 382 7.48 -3.29 -88.07
CA ASP A 382 6.35 -3.01 -87.18
C ASP A 382 6.53 -3.69 -85.82
N THR A 383 6.92 -4.97 -85.80
CA THR A 383 7.17 -5.70 -84.53
C THR A 383 8.35 -5.14 -83.73
N LEU A 384 9.40 -4.62 -84.39
CA LEU A 384 10.49 -3.93 -83.70
C LEU A 384 10.04 -2.59 -83.11
N SER A 385 9.16 -1.86 -83.80
CA SER A 385 8.54 -0.64 -83.28
C SER A 385 7.69 -0.93 -82.03
N ASP A 386 6.85 -1.96 -82.10
CA ASP A 386 6.00 -2.40 -80.98
C ASP A 386 6.82 -2.87 -79.78
N LEU A 387 7.93 -3.59 -80.02
CA LEU A 387 8.86 -3.98 -78.96
C LEU A 387 9.52 -2.74 -78.29
N GLY A 388 9.86 -1.72 -79.08
CA GLY A 388 10.37 -0.45 -78.59
C GLY A 388 9.36 0.28 -77.69
N GLN A 389 8.08 0.30 -78.09
CA GLN A 389 6.99 0.87 -77.31
C GLN A 389 6.70 0.07 -76.03
N ALA A 390 6.70 -1.26 -76.11
CA ALA A 390 6.51 -2.12 -74.94
C ALA A 390 7.65 -1.95 -73.91
N ARG A 391 8.90 -1.82 -74.37
CA ARG A 391 10.05 -1.55 -73.50
C ARG A 391 9.97 -0.18 -72.82
N SER A 392 9.57 0.86 -73.54
CA SER A 392 9.41 2.19 -72.94
C SER A 392 8.25 2.24 -71.94
N ALA A 393 7.13 1.58 -72.24
CA ALA A 393 6.02 1.42 -71.31
C ALA A 393 6.42 0.62 -70.04
N ALA A 394 7.17 -0.47 -70.20
CA ALA A 394 7.68 -1.24 -69.06
C ALA A 394 8.65 -0.43 -68.19
N ALA A 395 9.53 0.36 -68.80
CA ALA A 395 10.43 1.26 -68.06
C ALA A 395 9.66 2.34 -67.27
N ALA A 396 8.63 2.93 -67.88
CA ALA A 396 7.76 3.91 -67.21
C ALA A 396 6.97 3.29 -66.05
N LEU A 397 6.46 2.06 -66.22
CA LEU A 397 5.78 1.33 -65.15
C LEU A 397 6.73 0.98 -64.00
N ASN A 398 7.97 0.57 -64.30
CA ASN A 398 8.97 0.27 -63.28
C ASN A 398 9.34 1.53 -62.47
N GLN A 399 9.49 2.69 -63.13
CA GLN A 399 9.69 3.96 -62.43
C GLN A 399 8.51 4.34 -61.53
N LYS A 400 7.26 4.13 -62.00
CA LYS A 400 6.06 4.35 -61.18
C LYS A 400 6.01 3.40 -59.99
N GLN A 401 6.34 2.12 -60.19
CA GLN A 401 6.39 1.14 -59.12
C GLN A 401 7.39 1.56 -58.04
N GLN A 402 8.62 1.94 -58.43
CA GLN A 402 9.62 2.43 -57.49
C GLN A 402 9.16 3.70 -56.74
N HIS A 403 8.41 4.59 -57.39
CA HIS A 403 7.85 5.77 -56.73
C HIS A 403 6.75 5.38 -55.72
N PHE A 404 5.88 4.43 -56.06
CA PHE A 404 4.87 3.92 -55.14
C PHE A 404 5.50 3.19 -53.96
N ASP A 405 6.50 2.36 -54.18
CA ASP A 405 7.22 1.64 -53.12
C ASP A 405 7.87 2.64 -52.15
N LYS A 406 8.57 3.66 -52.66
CA LYS A 406 9.11 4.75 -51.83
C LYS A 406 8.04 5.48 -51.04
N SER A 407 6.91 5.78 -51.67
CA SER A 407 5.79 6.47 -51.00
C SER A 407 5.18 5.59 -49.91
N LEU A 408 5.02 4.29 -50.15
CA LEU A 408 4.53 3.32 -49.17
C LEU A 408 5.49 3.18 -47.99
N ASP A 409 6.79 3.14 -48.22
CA ASP A 409 7.80 3.09 -47.17
C ASP A 409 7.79 4.37 -46.32
N ASP A 410 7.62 5.54 -46.93
CA ASP A 410 7.50 6.80 -46.20
C ASP A 410 6.21 6.86 -45.36
N TRP A 411 5.09 6.36 -45.88
CA TRP A 411 3.85 6.25 -45.11
C TRP A 411 3.95 5.22 -43.98
N ARG A 412 4.63 4.11 -44.21
CA ARG A 412 4.90 3.10 -43.19
C ARG A 412 5.74 3.68 -42.06
N ARG A 413 6.84 4.39 -42.38
CA ARG A 413 7.66 5.10 -41.39
C ARG A 413 6.84 6.10 -40.58
N LYS A 414 6.02 6.93 -41.24
CA LYS A 414 5.14 7.89 -40.55
C LYS A 414 4.12 7.21 -39.64
N HIS A 415 3.58 6.07 -40.05
CA HIS A 415 2.68 5.27 -39.22
C HIS A 415 3.39 4.71 -38.00
N GLU A 416 4.59 4.14 -38.17
CA GLU A 416 5.43 3.62 -37.08
C GLU A 416 5.82 4.74 -36.09
N GLU A 417 6.22 5.91 -36.58
CA GLU A 417 6.51 7.09 -35.75
C GLU A 417 5.27 7.57 -34.99
N SER A 418 4.11 7.64 -35.64
CA SER A 418 2.85 8.04 -35.00
C SER A 418 2.40 7.01 -33.94
N GLN A 419 2.60 5.72 -34.21
CA GLN A 419 2.31 4.63 -33.28
C GLN A 419 3.23 4.71 -32.05
N ALA A 420 4.52 4.96 -32.26
CA ALA A 420 5.47 5.16 -31.17
C ALA A 420 5.12 6.37 -30.29
N MET A 421 4.71 7.49 -30.90
CA MET A 421 4.23 8.67 -30.15
C MET A 421 2.94 8.40 -29.38
N LEU A 422 2.00 7.64 -29.96
CA LEU A 422 0.78 7.22 -29.26
C LEU A 422 1.10 6.34 -28.05
N ASP A 423 2.02 5.38 -28.19
CA ASP A 423 2.40 4.49 -27.11
C ASP A 423 3.20 5.23 -26.01
N ALA A 424 4.02 6.21 -26.38
CA ALA A 424 4.66 7.12 -25.43
C ALA A 424 3.61 7.96 -24.65
N SER A 425 2.65 8.56 -25.35
CA SER A 425 1.57 9.33 -24.72
C SER A 425 0.70 8.48 -23.79
N LYS A 426 0.39 7.23 -24.18
CA LYS A 426 -0.33 6.28 -23.31
C LYS A 426 0.46 5.91 -22.06
N LYS A 427 1.78 5.74 -22.18
CA LYS A 427 2.66 5.48 -21.02
C LYS A 427 2.70 6.67 -20.08
N GLU A 428 2.83 7.88 -20.61
CA GLU A 428 2.77 9.12 -19.82
C GLU A 428 1.41 9.30 -19.15
N ALA A 429 0.31 9.05 -19.85
CA ALA A 429 -1.04 9.11 -19.27
C ALA A 429 -1.22 8.11 -18.12
N ARG A 430 -0.68 6.89 -18.25
CA ARG A 430 -0.67 5.91 -17.15
C ARG A 430 0.19 6.36 -15.98
N ALA A 431 1.39 6.89 -16.24
CA ALA A 431 2.28 7.42 -15.21
C ALA A 431 1.64 8.58 -14.45
N LEU A 432 1.02 9.53 -15.17
CA LEU A 432 0.27 10.64 -14.57
C LEU A 432 -0.94 10.13 -13.78
N SER A 433 -1.65 9.10 -14.26
CA SER A 433 -2.77 8.51 -13.52
C SER A 433 -2.32 7.85 -12.21
N ILE A 434 -1.14 7.22 -12.18
CA ILE A 434 -0.54 6.66 -10.97
C ILE A 434 -0.16 7.79 -10.01
N GLN A 435 0.54 8.83 -10.49
CA GLN A 435 0.87 10.00 -9.66
C GLN A 435 -0.37 10.69 -9.09
N LEU A 436 -1.48 10.74 -9.84
CA LEU A 436 -2.73 11.32 -9.37
C LEU A 436 -3.37 10.47 -8.26
N LEU A 437 -3.25 9.15 -8.33
CA LEU A 437 -3.68 8.24 -7.26
C LEU A 437 -2.81 8.40 -6.01
N GLU A 438 -1.48 8.50 -6.16
CA GLU A 438 -0.56 8.78 -5.06
C GLU A 438 -0.84 10.13 -4.39
N LEU A 439 -1.08 11.18 -5.20
CA LEU A 439 -1.48 12.50 -4.71
C LEU A 439 -2.83 12.47 -3.97
N ARG A 440 -3.82 11.73 -4.48
CA ARG A 440 -5.10 11.55 -3.79
C ARG A 440 -4.92 10.84 -2.46
N HIS A 441 -4.11 9.77 -2.44
CA HIS A 441 -3.82 9.04 -1.22
C HIS A 441 -3.13 9.95 -0.18
N SER A 442 -2.09 10.68 -0.57
CA SER A 442 -1.43 11.64 0.34
C SER A 442 -2.35 12.77 0.83
N TYR A 443 -3.32 13.18 0.00
CA TYR A 443 -4.33 14.17 0.38
C TYR A 443 -5.34 13.59 1.38
N GLU A 444 -5.78 12.34 1.18
CA GLU A 444 -6.63 11.58 2.10
C GLU A 444 -5.92 11.35 3.44
N GLU A 445 -4.66 10.95 3.43
CA GLU A 445 -3.83 10.83 4.64
C GLU A 445 -3.68 12.19 5.36
N GLY A 446 -3.42 13.26 4.62
CA GLY A 446 -3.32 14.61 5.17
C GLY A 446 -4.63 15.11 5.78
N THR A 447 -5.77 14.77 5.18
CA THR A 447 -7.10 15.10 5.74
C THR A 447 -7.41 14.27 6.98
N MET A 448 -7.11 12.97 6.98
CA MET A 448 -7.24 12.11 8.16
C MET A 448 -6.37 12.59 9.32
N SER A 449 -5.12 12.97 9.06
CA SER A 449 -4.22 13.58 10.04
C SER A 449 -4.79 14.89 10.59
N GLN A 450 -5.34 15.76 9.72
CA GLN A 450 -5.98 17.00 10.15
C GLN A 450 -7.22 16.74 11.02
N GLU A 451 -8.02 15.71 10.72
CA GLU A 451 -9.15 15.32 11.56
C GLU A 451 -8.70 14.77 12.91
N ALA A 452 -7.65 13.95 12.94
CA ALA A 452 -7.07 13.46 14.20
C ALA A 452 -6.61 14.63 15.08
N LEU A 453 -5.86 15.58 14.52
CA LEU A 453 -5.44 16.80 15.22
C LEU A 453 -6.61 17.68 15.67
N ARG A 454 -7.74 17.68 14.93
CA ARG A 454 -8.97 18.38 15.37
C ARG A 454 -9.64 17.68 16.54
N ARG A 455 -9.70 16.35 16.55
CA ARG A 455 -10.24 15.56 17.67
C ARG A 455 -9.39 15.76 18.92
N GLU A 456 -8.07 15.71 18.77
CA GLU A 456 -7.11 15.93 19.85
C GLU A 456 -7.19 17.36 20.40
N ASN A 457 -7.29 18.38 19.53
CA ASN A 457 -7.53 19.76 19.97
C ASN A 457 -8.86 19.92 20.73
N LYS A 458 -9.89 19.17 20.35
CA LYS A 458 -11.18 19.20 21.04
C LYS A 458 -11.06 18.55 22.43
N HIS A 459 -10.39 17.40 22.50
CA HIS A 459 -10.07 16.73 23.76
C HIS A 459 -9.27 17.66 24.70
N LEU A 460 -8.17 18.25 24.20
CA LEU A 460 -7.35 19.18 24.98
C LEU A 460 -8.16 20.41 25.45
N LYS A 461 -9.09 20.91 24.64
CA LYS A 461 -9.99 22.00 25.07
C LYS A 461 -10.96 21.59 26.17
N GLU A 462 -11.53 20.38 26.08
CA GLU A 462 -12.41 19.82 27.10
C GLU A 462 -11.62 19.57 28.40
N GLU A 463 -10.40 19.06 28.31
CA GLU A 463 -9.50 18.84 29.43
C GLU A 463 -9.08 20.15 30.11
N ILE A 464 -8.72 21.18 29.33
CA ILE A 464 -8.47 22.54 29.85
C ILE A 464 -9.73 23.08 30.56
N SER A 465 -10.92 22.85 30.02
CA SER A 465 -12.18 23.29 30.65
C SER A 465 -12.42 22.58 31.98
N ASN A 466 -12.22 21.26 32.02
CA ASN A 466 -12.36 20.43 33.21
C ASN A 466 -11.35 20.83 34.31
N LEU A 467 -10.08 21.01 33.95
CA LEU A 467 -9.04 21.49 34.86
C LEU A 467 -9.35 22.91 35.36
N THR A 468 -9.85 23.79 34.50
CA THR A 468 -10.27 25.15 34.90
C THR A 468 -11.43 25.12 35.91
N ASN A 469 -12.39 24.20 35.72
CA ASN A 469 -13.51 24.01 36.63
C ASN A 469 -13.05 23.40 37.97
N GLN A 470 -12.16 22.40 37.94
CA GLN A 470 -11.55 21.84 39.15
C GLN A 470 -10.75 22.88 39.94
N VAL A 471 -9.98 23.74 39.28
CA VAL A 471 -9.27 24.85 39.95
C VAL A 471 -10.25 25.83 40.58
N ARG A 472 -11.38 26.11 39.92
CA ARG A 472 -12.44 26.98 40.46
C ARG A 472 -13.10 26.37 41.70
N GLU A 473 -13.41 25.08 41.66
CA GLU A 473 -13.94 24.34 42.83
C GLU A 473 -12.92 24.23 43.95
N GLY A 474 -11.65 23.97 43.61
CA GLY A 474 -10.53 23.97 44.54
C GLY A 474 -10.38 25.30 45.27
N LYS A 475 -10.46 26.44 44.55
CA LYS A 475 -10.48 27.78 45.16
C LYS A 475 -11.68 28.00 46.08
N LYS A 476 -12.86 27.52 45.69
CA LYS A 476 -14.07 27.61 46.53
C LYS A 476 -13.93 26.77 47.80
N ASN A 477 -13.37 25.57 47.70
CA ASN A 477 -13.11 24.70 48.84
C ASN A 477 -12.01 25.26 49.77
N LEU A 478 -10.95 25.82 49.20
CA LEU A 478 -9.90 26.52 49.95
C LEU A 478 -10.48 27.67 50.78
N SER A 479 -11.30 28.53 50.17
CA SER A 479 -11.94 29.64 50.88
C SER A 479 -12.92 29.19 51.98
N LYS A 480 -13.58 28.03 51.81
CA LYS A 480 -14.40 27.42 52.86
C LYS A 480 -13.52 26.87 53.99
N MET A 481 -12.40 26.24 53.66
CA MET A 481 -11.46 25.72 54.64
C MET A 481 -10.80 26.84 55.45
N GLU A 482 -10.45 27.96 54.83
CA GLU A 482 -9.93 29.14 55.54
C GLU A 482 -10.94 29.72 56.53
N LYS A 483 -12.24 29.69 56.21
CA LYS A 483 -13.30 30.11 57.14
C LYS A 483 -13.41 29.16 58.34
N VAL A 484 -13.40 27.86 58.09
CA VAL A 484 -13.43 26.84 59.15
C VAL A 484 -12.18 26.93 60.02
N LYS A 485 -11.00 27.14 59.42
CA LYS A 485 -9.75 27.34 60.16
C LYS A 485 -9.83 28.53 61.11
N LYS A 486 -10.33 29.68 60.66
CA LYS A 486 -10.51 30.86 61.52
C LYS A 486 -11.50 30.60 62.66
N GLN A 487 -12.57 29.83 62.41
CA GLN A 487 -13.53 29.45 63.43
C GLN A 487 -12.88 28.56 64.51
N ILE A 488 -12.10 27.56 64.11
CA ILE A 488 -11.37 26.67 65.02
C ILE A 488 -10.30 27.44 65.81
N GLU A 489 -9.59 28.38 65.18
CA GLU A 489 -8.62 29.24 65.89
C GLU A 489 -9.30 30.11 66.95
N GLN A 490 -10.54 30.57 66.70
CA GLN A 490 -11.32 31.32 67.67
C GLN A 490 -11.80 30.43 68.84
N GLU A 491 -12.36 29.26 68.54
CA GLU A 491 -12.78 28.28 69.55
C GLU A 491 -11.60 27.81 70.42
N LYS A 492 -10.41 27.62 69.82
CA LYS A 492 -9.19 27.31 70.56
C LYS A 492 -8.85 28.39 71.58
N ASN A 493 -8.92 29.66 71.20
CA ASN A 493 -8.60 30.77 72.10
C ASN A 493 -9.62 30.88 73.25
N GLU A 494 -10.90 30.60 72.98
CA GLU A 494 -11.96 30.58 74.00
C GLU A 494 -11.75 29.44 75.02
N VAL A 495 -11.36 28.26 74.55
CA VAL A 495 -11.03 27.12 75.43
C VAL A 495 -9.75 27.38 76.24
N GLN A 496 -8.74 28.03 75.64
CA GLN A 496 -7.50 28.40 76.33
C GLN A 496 -7.77 29.34 77.51
N MET A 497 -8.62 30.36 77.34
CA MET A 497 -9.01 31.26 78.44
C MET A 497 -9.78 30.53 79.55
N ALA A 498 -10.70 29.62 79.19
CA ALA A 498 -11.45 28.85 80.17
C ALA A 498 -10.56 27.89 80.99
N LEU A 499 -9.50 27.37 80.37
CA LEU A 499 -8.49 26.55 81.05
C LEU A 499 -7.69 27.38 82.07
N GLU A 500 -7.20 28.56 81.68
CA GLU A 500 -6.46 29.47 82.57
C GLU A 500 -7.30 29.89 83.79
N GLU A 501 -8.60 30.12 83.61
CA GLU A 501 -9.52 30.42 84.71
C GLU A 501 -9.73 29.22 85.66
N ALA A 502 -9.80 28.00 85.11
CA ALA A 502 -9.94 26.77 85.88
C ALA A 502 -8.66 26.43 86.66
N GLU A 503 -7.48 26.63 86.05
CA GLU A 503 -6.18 26.47 86.70
C GLU A 503 -6.02 27.45 87.87
N GLY A 504 -6.39 28.73 87.69
CA GLY A 504 -6.41 29.69 88.79
C GLY A 504 -7.42 29.34 89.91
N ALA A 505 -8.51 28.63 89.61
CA ALA A 505 -9.43 28.12 90.63
C ALA A 505 -8.85 26.92 91.39
N LEU A 506 -8.09 26.06 90.72
CA LEU A 506 -7.39 24.93 91.32
C LEU A 506 -6.33 25.38 92.32
N GLU A 507 -5.46 26.32 91.95
CA GLU A 507 -4.41 26.87 92.84
C GLU A 507 -4.98 27.45 94.15
N ARG A 508 -6.14 28.14 94.05
CA ARG A 508 -6.86 28.67 95.22
C ARG A 508 -7.40 27.57 96.13
N ASN A 509 -7.81 26.43 95.56
CA ASN A 509 -8.30 25.28 96.33
C ASN A 509 -7.15 24.49 96.97
N GLU A 510 -6.04 24.29 96.25
CA GLU A 510 -4.82 23.68 96.79
C GLU A 510 -4.28 24.46 97.99
N SER A 511 -4.30 25.80 97.92
CA SER A 511 -3.94 26.69 99.03
C SER A 511 -4.85 26.57 100.25
N LYS A 512 -6.10 26.11 100.09
CA LYS A 512 -7.02 25.82 101.21
C LYS A 512 -6.74 24.44 101.82
N VAL A 513 -6.46 23.44 100.98
CA VAL A 513 -6.10 22.09 101.42
C VAL A 513 -4.80 22.11 102.24
N LEU A 514 -3.79 22.86 101.81
CA LEU A 514 -2.55 23.05 102.56
C LEU A 514 -2.77 23.65 103.95
N ARG A 515 -3.72 24.58 104.09
CA ARG A 515 -4.12 25.15 105.38
C ARG A 515 -4.77 24.10 106.30
N LEU A 516 -5.71 23.32 105.76
CA LEU A 516 -6.37 22.25 106.50
C LEU A 516 -5.40 21.13 106.90
N GLN A 517 -4.38 20.85 106.08
CA GLN A 517 -3.32 19.88 106.39
C GLN A 517 -2.44 20.33 107.57
N LEU A 518 -2.13 21.62 107.67
CA LEU A 518 -1.38 22.18 108.80
C LEU A 518 -2.19 22.09 110.11
N GLU A 519 -3.48 22.43 110.07
CA GLU A 519 -4.38 22.28 111.23
C GLU A 519 -4.51 20.82 111.69
N LEU A 520 -4.51 19.87 110.75
CA LEU A 520 -4.54 18.43 111.05
C LEU A 520 -3.22 17.92 111.64
N SER A 521 -2.08 18.50 111.25
CA SER A 521 -0.77 18.18 111.81
C SER A 521 -0.64 18.63 113.28
N ASP A 522 -1.15 19.82 113.60
CA ASP A 522 -1.10 20.36 114.96
C ASP A 522 -1.95 19.54 115.94
N THR A 523 -3.14 19.12 115.52
CA THR A 523 -4.02 18.24 116.33
C THR A 523 -3.43 16.84 116.54
N LYS A 524 -2.67 16.32 115.57
CA LYS A 524 -1.98 15.03 115.68
C LYS A 524 -0.84 15.07 116.72
N ALA A 525 -0.04 16.14 116.73
CA ALA A 525 1.02 16.32 117.72
C ALA A 525 0.49 16.42 119.16
N GLU A 526 -0.73 16.93 119.34
CA GLU A 526 -1.41 16.96 120.64
C GLU A 526 -1.84 15.57 121.14
N LEU A 527 -2.19 14.65 120.24
CA LEU A 527 -2.58 13.28 120.58
C LEU A 527 -1.37 12.39 120.89
N GLU A 528 -0.25 12.56 120.18
CA GLU A 528 0.98 11.80 120.41
C GLU A 528 1.56 12.05 121.82
N ARG A 529 1.42 13.27 122.35
CA ARG A 529 1.85 13.61 123.71
C ARG A 529 1.07 12.85 124.80
N LYS A 530 -0.23 12.62 124.58
CA LYS A 530 -1.11 11.87 125.51
C LYS A 530 -0.84 10.36 125.45
N LEU A 531 -0.33 9.84 124.34
CA LEU A 531 0.07 8.44 124.17
C LEU A 531 1.38 8.12 124.91
N SER A 532 2.36 9.03 124.86
CA SER A 532 3.64 8.89 125.58
C SER A 532 3.47 8.68 127.09
N GLU A 533 2.48 9.32 127.72
CA GLU A 533 2.19 9.17 129.15
C GLU A 533 1.60 7.77 129.49
N LYS A 534 1.02 7.08 128.52
CA LYS A 534 0.44 5.73 128.67
C LYS A 534 1.47 4.61 128.50
N ASP A 535 2.51 4.84 127.72
CA ASP A 535 3.55 3.82 127.44
C ASP A 535 4.49 3.59 128.64
N GLU A 536 4.74 4.60 129.49
CA GLU A 536 5.55 4.44 130.71
C GLU A 536 4.90 3.50 131.75
N GLU A 537 3.57 3.38 131.75
CA GLU A 537 2.83 2.44 132.62
C GLU A 537 3.01 0.98 132.17
N ILE A 538 3.24 0.74 130.88
CA ILE A 538 3.35 -0.60 130.27
C ILE A 538 4.77 -1.18 130.44
N GLU A 539 5.79 -0.33 130.45
CA GLU A 539 7.21 -0.73 130.54
C GLU A 539 7.57 -1.44 131.87
N ASN A 540 6.86 -1.11 132.95
CA ASN A 540 7.00 -1.78 134.26
C ASN A 540 6.44 -3.22 134.26
N PHE A 541 5.55 -3.55 133.34
CA PHE A 541 4.93 -4.88 133.23
C PHE A 541 5.83 -5.87 132.46
N ARG A 542 6.63 -5.40 131.50
CA ARG A 542 7.49 -6.22 130.63
C ARG A 542 8.67 -6.88 131.34
N LYS A 543 9.25 -6.26 132.37
CA LYS A 543 10.41 -6.81 133.11
C LYS A 543 10.14 -8.15 133.79
N LYS A 544 8.87 -8.51 134.06
CA LYS A 544 8.48 -9.79 134.67
C LYS A 544 8.36 -10.94 133.68
N GLN A 545 8.25 -10.68 132.38
CA GLN A 545 8.06 -11.71 131.34
C GLN A 545 9.38 -12.24 130.74
N GLN A 546 10.50 -11.53 130.91
CA GLN A 546 11.78 -11.90 130.32
C GLN A 546 12.38 -13.21 130.88
N CYS A 547 12.11 -13.57 132.13
CA CYS A 547 12.57 -14.84 132.70
C CYS A 547 11.88 -16.10 132.11
N ALA A 548 10.78 -15.95 131.38
CA ALA A 548 10.09 -17.08 130.74
C ALA A 548 10.68 -17.45 129.37
N ILE A 549 11.45 -16.55 128.76
CA ILE A 549 11.92 -16.66 127.37
C ILE A 549 13.13 -17.59 127.24
N ASP A 550 13.98 -17.69 128.26
CA ASP A 550 15.20 -18.52 128.23
C ASP A 550 14.89 -20.03 128.11
N SER A 551 13.66 -20.45 128.42
CA SER A 551 13.17 -21.82 128.27
C SER A 551 12.83 -22.21 126.81
N LEU A 552 12.56 -21.25 125.92
CA LEU A 552 12.08 -21.52 124.56
C LEU A 552 13.23 -21.75 123.56
N GLN A 553 14.46 -21.38 123.94
CA GLN A 553 15.65 -21.41 123.09
C GLN A 553 16.14 -22.83 122.78
N SER A 554 15.74 -23.84 123.58
CA SER A 554 16.02 -25.25 123.32
C SER A 554 15.19 -25.85 122.17
N SER A 555 14.12 -25.20 121.73
CA SER A 555 13.27 -25.71 120.63
C SER A 555 13.80 -25.37 119.23
N LEU A 556 14.66 -24.34 119.15
CA LEU A 556 15.16 -23.76 117.89
C LEU A 556 16.20 -24.65 117.17
N ASP A 557 16.91 -25.50 117.89
CA ASP A 557 17.93 -26.42 117.32
C ASP A 557 17.32 -27.59 116.51
N SER A 558 16.00 -27.73 116.51
CA SER A 558 15.28 -28.71 115.68
C SER A 558 14.99 -28.21 114.26
N GLU A 559 14.89 -26.89 114.06
CA GLU A 559 14.45 -26.25 112.82
C GLU A 559 15.59 -26.08 111.77
N ALA A 560 16.84 -26.05 112.23
CA ALA A 560 18.02 -25.94 111.36
C ALA A 560 18.18 -27.11 110.38
N ARG A 561 17.61 -28.29 110.68
CA ARG A 561 17.67 -29.48 109.82
C ARG A 561 16.77 -29.41 108.57
N CYS A 562 15.65 -28.69 108.62
CA CYS A 562 14.70 -28.59 107.50
C CYS A 562 15.14 -27.60 106.40
N ARG A 563 16.00 -26.61 106.71
CA ARG A 563 16.49 -25.63 105.71
C ARG A 563 17.45 -26.22 104.68
N ILE A 564 18.18 -27.28 105.03
CA ILE A 564 19.21 -27.86 104.15
C ILE A 564 18.56 -28.58 102.95
N GLU A 565 17.40 -29.23 103.13
CA GLU A 565 16.67 -29.92 102.05
C GLU A 565 16.04 -28.96 101.02
N ALA A 566 15.57 -27.78 101.46
CA ALA A 566 14.97 -26.77 100.58
C ALA A 566 15.96 -26.18 99.57
N THR A 567 17.24 -26.02 99.94
CA THR A 567 18.27 -25.44 99.05
C THR A 567 18.76 -26.40 97.96
N ARG A 568 18.54 -27.70 98.13
CA ARG A 568 18.89 -28.73 97.14
C ARG A 568 17.85 -28.80 96.02
N LEU A 569 16.56 -28.65 96.35
CA LEU A 569 15.46 -28.65 95.38
C LEU A 569 15.52 -27.44 94.43
N LYS A 570 15.91 -26.28 94.96
CA LYS A 570 16.05 -25.03 94.20
C LYS A 570 17.07 -25.12 93.06
N ARG A 571 18.25 -25.71 93.32
CA ARG A 571 19.31 -25.88 92.31
C ARG A 571 18.95 -26.86 91.19
N SER A 572 18.09 -27.83 91.47
CA SER A 572 17.58 -28.76 90.44
C SER A 572 16.65 -28.03 89.46
N MET A 573 15.72 -27.22 89.99
CA MET A 573 14.75 -26.50 89.16
C MET A 573 15.39 -25.37 88.33
N GLU A 574 16.45 -24.74 88.82
CA GLU A 574 17.22 -23.75 88.04
C GLU A 574 17.94 -24.40 86.85
N GLY A 575 18.45 -25.63 87.00
CA GLY A 575 19.05 -26.40 85.89
C GLY A 575 18.02 -26.76 84.82
N ASP A 576 16.86 -27.31 85.24
CA ASP A 576 15.78 -27.69 84.32
C ASP A 576 15.23 -26.49 83.53
N LEU A 577 15.20 -25.30 84.15
CA LEU A 577 14.76 -24.07 83.50
C LEU A 577 15.74 -23.64 82.38
N THR A 578 17.05 -23.68 82.66
CA THR A 578 18.07 -23.31 81.65
C THR A 578 18.10 -24.28 80.46
N GLU A 579 17.82 -25.56 80.68
CA GLU A 579 17.75 -26.56 79.61
C GLU A 579 16.50 -26.37 78.74
N MET A 580 15.36 -26.01 79.33
CA MET A 580 14.13 -25.69 78.59
C MET A 580 14.25 -24.40 77.77
N GLU A 581 14.94 -23.38 78.28
CA GLU A 581 15.23 -22.14 77.53
C GLU A 581 16.12 -22.41 76.30
N LEU A 582 17.11 -23.28 76.45
CA LEU A 582 18.01 -23.67 75.35
C LEU A 582 17.26 -24.48 74.28
N GLN A 583 16.37 -25.39 74.69
CA GLN A 583 15.50 -26.15 73.78
C GLN A 583 14.53 -25.24 73.02
N LEU A 584 13.93 -24.25 73.70
CA LEU A 584 13.03 -23.27 73.07
C LEU A 584 13.75 -22.39 72.04
N SER A 585 14.99 -21.98 72.33
CA SER A 585 15.83 -21.21 71.40
C SER A 585 16.22 -22.04 70.17
N CYS A 586 16.60 -23.30 70.34
CA CYS A 586 16.88 -24.23 69.25
C CYS A 586 15.63 -24.48 68.37
N ALA A 587 14.47 -24.71 68.98
CA ALA A 587 13.21 -24.90 68.25
C ALA A 587 12.78 -23.63 67.49
N SER A 588 12.96 -22.45 68.08
CA SER A 588 12.65 -21.17 67.44
C SER A 588 13.57 -20.87 66.25
N ARG A 589 14.86 -21.23 66.35
CA ARG A 589 15.81 -21.12 65.24
C ARG A 589 15.47 -22.09 64.10
N GLN A 590 15.16 -23.34 64.42
CA GLN A 590 14.72 -24.34 63.43
C GLN A 590 13.41 -23.92 62.76
N ALA A 591 12.46 -23.33 63.49
CA ALA A 591 11.23 -22.78 62.91
C ALA A 591 11.54 -21.65 61.93
N SER A 592 12.43 -20.70 62.28
CA SER A 592 12.84 -19.62 61.39
C SER A 592 13.54 -20.11 60.11
N GLU A 593 14.42 -21.10 60.23
CA GLU A 593 15.09 -21.75 59.10
C GLU A 593 14.10 -22.53 58.21
N ALA A 594 13.09 -23.19 58.80
CA ALA A 594 11.99 -23.83 58.09
C ALA A 594 11.10 -22.82 57.35
N THR A 595 10.81 -21.66 57.94
CA THR A 595 10.01 -20.61 57.28
C THR A 595 10.77 -19.96 56.12
N LYS A 596 12.09 -19.77 56.26
CA LYS A 596 12.94 -19.26 55.16
C LYS A 596 13.05 -20.24 54.00
N SER A 597 13.23 -21.53 54.30
CA SER A 597 13.27 -22.58 53.27
C SER A 597 11.91 -22.77 52.59
N LEU A 598 10.80 -22.66 53.33
CA LEU A 598 9.45 -22.64 52.76
C LEU A 598 9.26 -21.46 51.80
N GLY A 599 9.73 -20.25 52.17
CA GLY A 599 9.70 -19.07 51.30
C GLY A 599 10.52 -19.26 50.02
N GLN A 600 11.72 -19.84 50.12
CA GLN A 600 12.56 -20.15 48.96
C GLN A 600 11.92 -21.18 48.03
N LEU A 601 11.31 -22.23 48.58
CA LEU A 601 10.56 -23.23 47.81
C LEU A 601 9.31 -22.63 47.17
N GLN A 602 8.60 -21.71 47.83
CA GLN A 602 7.46 -20.99 47.26
C GLN A 602 7.86 -20.13 46.06
N THR A 603 9.03 -19.46 46.13
CA THR A 603 9.57 -18.68 45.01
C THR A 603 9.96 -19.61 43.86
N GLN A 604 10.67 -20.71 44.13
CA GLN A 604 11.03 -21.69 43.09
C GLN A 604 9.79 -22.31 42.41
N VAL A 605 8.73 -22.60 43.15
CA VAL A 605 7.47 -23.10 42.58
C VAL A 605 6.83 -22.05 41.67
N LYS A 606 6.86 -20.76 42.05
CA LYS A 606 6.36 -19.68 41.19
C LYS A 606 7.21 -19.51 39.92
N ASP A 607 8.53 -19.57 40.04
CA ASP A 607 9.44 -19.44 38.90
C ASP A 607 9.26 -20.61 37.92
N LEU A 608 9.11 -21.84 38.43
CA LEU A 608 8.81 -23.02 37.62
C LEU A 608 7.41 -22.93 36.98
N GLN A 609 6.42 -22.40 37.70
CA GLN A 609 5.08 -22.18 37.15
C GLN A 609 5.08 -21.16 36.01
N VAL A 610 5.86 -20.08 36.13
CA VAL A 610 6.07 -19.09 35.06
C VAL A 610 6.75 -19.75 33.86
N GLN A 611 7.83 -20.51 34.07
CA GLN A 611 8.48 -21.25 32.97
C GLN A 611 7.56 -22.23 32.24
N VAL A 612 6.68 -22.93 32.97
CA VAL A 612 5.69 -23.84 32.37
C VAL A 612 4.64 -23.06 31.57
N ASN A 613 4.18 -21.92 32.09
CA ASN A 613 3.24 -21.06 31.38
C ASN A 613 3.87 -20.46 30.11
N ASP A 614 5.13 -20.01 30.18
CA ASP A 614 5.86 -19.50 29.02
C ASP A 614 6.08 -20.60 27.98
N SER A 615 6.43 -21.82 28.41
CA SER A 615 6.61 -22.97 27.52
C SER A 615 5.30 -23.41 26.85
N THR A 616 4.17 -23.30 27.55
CA THR A 616 2.85 -23.63 26.99
C THR A 616 2.35 -22.55 26.02
N CYS A 617 2.65 -21.27 26.29
CA CYS A 617 2.39 -20.17 25.36
C CYS A 617 3.22 -20.33 24.08
N MET A 618 4.53 -20.56 24.19
CA MET A 618 5.42 -20.86 23.06
C MET A 618 4.94 -22.07 22.25
N ASN A 619 4.46 -23.12 22.89
CA ASN A 619 3.92 -24.31 22.21
C ASN A 619 2.61 -24.00 21.47
N SER A 620 1.76 -23.12 22.01
CA SER A 620 0.56 -22.62 21.33
C SER A 620 0.92 -21.83 20.07
N GLU A 621 1.86 -20.89 20.19
CA GLU A 621 2.37 -20.08 19.08
C GLU A 621 3.00 -20.94 17.98
N LEU A 622 3.81 -21.95 18.36
CA LEU A 622 4.41 -22.89 17.41
C LEU A 622 3.35 -23.72 16.68
N LYS A 623 2.27 -24.13 17.35
CA LYS A 623 1.16 -24.85 16.71
C LYS A 623 0.39 -23.97 15.72
N GLU A 624 0.17 -22.70 16.05
CA GLU A 624 -0.41 -21.74 15.12
C GLU A 624 0.51 -21.48 13.92
N GLN A 625 1.81 -21.31 14.15
CA GLN A 625 2.78 -21.18 13.06
C GLN A 625 2.81 -22.40 12.14
N VAL A 626 2.74 -23.61 12.69
CA VAL A 626 2.62 -24.86 11.90
C VAL A 626 1.33 -24.87 11.10
N ALA A 627 0.18 -24.51 11.69
CA ALA A 627 -1.09 -24.46 10.97
C ALA A 627 -1.10 -23.41 9.84
N VAL A 628 -0.45 -22.26 10.04
CA VAL A 628 -0.26 -21.23 9.01
C VAL A 628 0.67 -21.74 7.90
N ALA A 629 1.76 -22.41 8.27
CA ALA A 629 2.69 -23.01 7.30
C ALA A 629 2.02 -24.12 6.47
N GLU A 630 1.19 -24.96 7.08
CA GLU A 630 0.40 -25.99 6.39
C GLU A 630 -0.60 -25.38 5.40
N ARG A 631 -1.30 -24.30 5.77
CA ARG A 631 -2.18 -23.57 4.85
C ARG A 631 -1.41 -22.93 3.68
N ARG A 632 -0.25 -22.33 3.96
CA ARG A 632 0.62 -21.72 2.93
C ARG A 632 1.15 -22.80 1.98
N ASN A 633 1.50 -23.98 2.50
CA ASN A 633 1.92 -25.12 1.69
C ASN A 633 0.78 -25.65 0.81
N ALA A 634 -0.44 -25.79 1.34
CA ALA A 634 -1.60 -26.19 0.55
C ALA A 634 -1.91 -25.22 -0.61
N LEU A 635 -1.77 -23.91 -0.37
CA LEU A 635 -1.94 -22.88 -1.41
C LEU A 635 -0.83 -22.96 -2.48
N LEU A 636 0.43 -23.08 -2.06
CA LEU A 636 1.55 -23.26 -2.99
C LEU A 636 1.41 -24.55 -3.82
N GLN A 637 0.86 -25.60 -3.22
CA GLN A 637 0.63 -26.87 -3.92
C GLN A 637 -0.48 -26.74 -4.98
N ALA A 638 -1.54 -25.99 -4.69
CA ALA A 638 -2.58 -25.65 -5.66
C ALA A 638 -2.03 -24.77 -6.80
N GLU A 639 -1.21 -23.77 -6.50
CA GLU A 639 -0.54 -22.94 -7.52
C GLU A 639 0.38 -23.76 -8.42
N VAL A 640 1.13 -24.72 -7.85
CA VAL A 640 1.97 -25.65 -8.63
C VAL A 640 1.12 -26.53 -9.55
N GLU A 641 -0.05 -26.99 -9.11
CA GLU A 641 -0.97 -27.78 -9.92
C GLU A 641 -1.59 -26.95 -11.06
N GLU A 642 -1.96 -25.69 -10.81
CA GLU A 642 -2.40 -24.76 -11.86
C GLU A 642 -1.29 -24.48 -12.88
N LEU A 643 -0.07 -24.19 -12.42
CA LEU A 643 1.08 -23.96 -13.30
C LEU A 643 1.43 -25.19 -14.14
N ARG A 644 1.31 -26.40 -13.58
CA ARG A 644 1.45 -27.65 -14.35
C ARG A 644 0.38 -27.79 -15.42
N SER A 645 -0.88 -27.47 -15.11
CA SER A 645 -1.97 -27.53 -16.09
C SER A 645 -1.76 -26.53 -17.25
N LEU A 646 -1.28 -25.32 -16.94
CA LEU A 646 -0.92 -24.30 -17.92
C LEU A 646 0.29 -24.74 -18.75
N GLN A 647 1.32 -25.33 -18.13
CA GLN A 647 2.45 -25.90 -18.84
C GLN A 647 2.00 -26.98 -19.84
N GLU A 648 1.18 -27.94 -19.42
CA GLU A 648 0.66 -28.98 -20.31
C GLU A 648 -0.16 -28.39 -21.47
N GLN A 649 -0.95 -27.34 -21.21
CA GLN A 649 -1.69 -26.64 -22.26
C GLN A 649 -0.74 -25.95 -23.26
N THR A 650 0.31 -25.29 -22.78
CA THR A 650 1.32 -24.65 -23.63
C THR A 650 2.16 -25.66 -24.40
N GLU A 651 2.42 -26.84 -23.83
CA GLU A 651 3.10 -27.93 -24.56
C GLU A 651 2.21 -28.50 -25.67
N ARG A 652 0.90 -28.59 -25.46
CA ARG A 652 -0.05 -28.98 -26.51
C ARG A 652 -0.10 -27.94 -27.64
N SER A 653 -0.17 -26.65 -27.32
CA SER A 653 -0.16 -25.60 -28.34
C SER A 653 1.16 -25.51 -29.10
N ARG A 654 2.30 -25.71 -28.42
CA ARG A 654 3.62 -25.82 -29.07
C ARG A 654 3.66 -26.99 -30.06
N ARG A 655 3.15 -28.17 -29.69
CA ARG A 655 3.11 -29.34 -30.59
C ARG A 655 2.27 -29.07 -31.84
N LEU A 656 1.12 -28.41 -31.69
CA LEU A 656 0.30 -28.01 -32.84
C LEU A 656 1.04 -27.03 -33.76
N ALA A 657 1.73 -26.04 -33.20
CA ALA A 657 2.54 -25.11 -33.98
C ALA A 657 3.74 -25.80 -34.68
N GLU A 658 4.32 -26.83 -34.05
CA GLU A 658 5.37 -27.66 -34.66
C GLU A 658 4.84 -28.52 -35.81
N GLU A 659 3.63 -29.07 -35.68
CA GLU A 659 2.95 -29.78 -36.76
C GLU A 659 2.63 -28.84 -37.93
N GLU A 660 2.09 -27.65 -37.67
CA GLU A 660 1.84 -26.63 -38.71
C GLU A 660 3.13 -26.19 -39.42
N LEU A 661 4.23 -26.04 -38.67
CA LEU A 661 5.55 -25.74 -39.23
C LEU A 661 6.07 -26.88 -40.11
N LEU A 662 5.87 -28.14 -39.68
CA LEU A 662 6.25 -29.32 -40.47
C LEU A 662 5.48 -29.35 -41.79
N GLU A 663 4.15 -29.17 -41.75
CA GLU A 663 3.31 -29.12 -42.95
C GLU A 663 3.71 -27.98 -43.90
N ALA A 664 4.04 -26.80 -43.36
CA ALA A 664 4.52 -25.68 -44.15
C ALA A 664 5.88 -26.00 -44.81
N THR A 665 6.76 -26.68 -44.08
CA THR A 665 8.08 -27.10 -44.58
C THR A 665 7.94 -28.15 -45.69
N GLU A 666 7.03 -29.11 -45.53
CA GLU A 666 6.71 -30.09 -46.58
C GLU A 666 6.15 -29.43 -47.84
N LYS A 667 5.26 -28.43 -47.70
CA LYS A 667 4.75 -27.62 -48.82
C LYS A 667 5.86 -26.84 -49.53
N ILE A 668 6.77 -26.22 -48.77
CA ILE A 668 7.93 -25.52 -49.33
C ILE A 668 8.82 -26.48 -50.11
N ASN A 669 9.09 -27.67 -49.56
CA ASN A 669 9.90 -28.69 -50.24
C ASN A 669 9.23 -29.18 -51.54
N LEU A 670 7.91 -29.36 -51.54
CA LEU A 670 7.15 -29.70 -52.74
C LEU A 670 7.28 -28.61 -53.81
N PHE A 671 7.10 -27.34 -53.44
CA PHE A 671 7.26 -26.22 -54.37
C PHE A 671 8.70 -26.07 -54.86
N HIS A 672 9.69 -26.33 -54.01
CA HIS A 672 11.10 -26.33 -54.39
C HIS A 672 11.40 -27.43 -55.44
N ALA A 673 10.88 -28.64 -55.25
CA ALA A 673 11.00 -29.72 -56.21
C ALA A 673 10.30 -29.40 -57.55
N GLN A 674 9.09 -28.82 -57.50
CA GLN A 674 8.36 -28.38 -58.69
C GLN A 674 9.11 -27.27 -59.44
N ASN A 675 9.61 -26.25 -58.74
CA ASN A 675 10.37 -25.16 -59.33
C ASN A 675 11.69 -25.66 -59.95
N THR A 676 12.37 -26.60 -59.31
CA THR A 676 13.59 -27.22 -59.85
C THR A 676 13.30 -28.01 -61.13
N SER A 677 12.19 -28.76 -61.16
CA SER A 677 11.70 -29.44 -62.37
C SER A 677 11.40 -28.44 -63.50
N LEU A 678 10.65 -27.37 -63.22
CA LEU A 678 10.32 -26.33 -64.20
C LEU A 678 11.57 -25.60 -64.72
N LEU A 679 12.55 -25.32 -63.85
CA LEU A 679 13.85 -24.77 -64.25
C LEU A 679 14.61 -25.70 -65.18
N SER A 680 14.57 -27.01 -64.92
CA SER A 680 15.21 -28.01 -65.79
C SER A 680 14.52 -28.09 -67.18
N GLN A 681 13.19 -27.98 -67.22
CA GLN A 681 12.42 -27.92 -68.47
C GLN A 681 12.71 -26.63 -69.24
N LYS A 682 12.75 -25.49 -68.55
CA LYS A 682 13.13 -24.20 -69.14
C LYS A 682 14.52 -24.27 -69.78
N LYS A 683 15.53 -24.81 -69.09
CA LYS A 683 16.87 -24.96 -69.64
C LYS A 683 16.90 -25.87 -70.88
N LYS A 684 16.10 -26.95 -70.91
CA LYS A 684 15.98 -27.80 -72.10
C LYS A 684 15.38 -27.02 -73.28
N LEU A 685 14.31 -26.27 -73.05
CA LEU A 685 13.69 -25.44 -74.08
C LEU A 685 14.64 -24.33 -74.58
N GLU A 686 15.42 -23.71 -73.70
CA GLU A 686 16.45 -22.74 -74.09
C GLU A 686 17.53 -23.36 -74.99
N VAL A 687 17.96 -24.60 -74.69
CA VAL A 687 18.89 -25.36 -75.55
C VAL A 687 18.26 -25.71 -76.89
N ASP A 688 16.99 -26.12 -76.90
CA ASP A 688 16.27 -26.42 -78.15
C ASP A 688 16.10 -25.18 -79.02
N VAL A 689 15.79 -24.02 -78.44
CA VAL A 689 15.71 -22.74 -79.16
C VAL A 689 17.06 -22.35 -79.77
N ALA A 690 18.15 -22.49 -79.01
CA ALA A 690 19.50 -22.20 -79.53
C ALA A 690 19.90 -23.13 -80.68
N ARG A 691 19.49 -24.41 -80.63
CA ARG A 691 19.68 -25.36 -81.73
C ARG A 691 18.89 -24.96 -82.98
N MET A 692 17.61 -24.61 -82.81
CA MET A 692 16.76 -24.16 -83.92
C MET A 692 17.28 -22.85 -84.55
N GLN A 693 17.82 -21.94 -83.74
CA GLN A 693 18.48 -20.72 -84.24
C GLN A 693 19.71 -21.05 -85.09
N LYS A 694 20.55 -21.98 -84.65
CA LYS A 694 21.71 -22.44 -85.43
C LYS A 694 21.32 -23.11 -86.74
N GLU A 695 20.29 -23.97 -86.73
CA GLU A 695 19.77 -24.60 -87.94
C GLU A 695 19.17 -23.57 -88.93
N ALA A 696 18.54 -22.51 -88.41
CA ALA A 696 18.03 -21.40 -89.22
C ALA A 696 19.18 -20.55 -89.82
N GLU A 697 20.25 -20.30 -89.07
CA GLU A 697 21.46 -19.61 -89.57
C GLU A 697 22.17 -20.42 -90.67
N GLU A 698 22.29 -21.74 -90.50
CA GLU A 698 22.85 -22.64 -91.52
C GLU A 698 21.99 -22.67 -92.80
N ALA A 699 20.66 -22.68 -92.66
CA ALA A 699 19.74 -22.59 -93.80
C ALA A 699 19.80 -21.24 -94.51
N MET A 700 19.95 -20.14 -93.76
CA MET A 700 20.17 -18.79 -94.29
C MET A 700 21.48 -18.69 -95.07
N GLN A 701 22.58 -19.23 -94.53
CA GLN A 701 23.87 -19.26 -95.22
C GLN A 701 23.80 -20.12 -96.51
N GLY A 702 23.06 -21.24 -96.47
CA GLY A 702 22.79 -22.06 -97.65
C GLY A 702 22.02 -21.30 -98.74
N CYS A 703 21.03 -20.49 -98.35
CA CYS A 703 20.28 -19.63 -99.28
C CYS A 703 21.16 -18.53 -99.87
N GLN A 704 22.02 -17.88 -99.08
CA GLN A 704 22.94 -16.85 -99.57
C GLN A 704 23.95 -17.42 -100.59
N ASN A 705 24.49 -18.60 -100.33
CA ASN A 705 25.38 -19.29 -101.28
C ASN A 705 24.67 -19.67 -102.59
N ALA A 706 23.38 -20.01 -102.53
CA ALA A 706 22.56 -20.26 -103.72
C ALA A 706 22.25 -18.95 -104.48
N GLU A 707 22.04 -17.85 -103.76
CA GLU A 707 21.80 -16.52 -104.32
C GLU A 707 23.05 -15.97 -105.05
N GLU A 708 24.25 -16.20 -104.53
CA GLU A 708 25.51 -15.85 -105.22
C GLU A 708 25.73 -16.66 -106.50
N LYS A 709 25.35 -17.95 -106.52
CA LYS A 709 25.39 -18.78 -107.73
C LYS A 709 24.36 -18.32 -108.76
N ALA A 710 23.16 -17.93 -108.32
CA ALA A 710 22.13 -17.37 -109.18
C ALA A 710 22.55 -16.02 -109.79
N LYS A 711 23.24 -15.16 -109.02
CA LYS A 711 23.80 -13.90 -109.53
C LYS A 711 24.87 -14.11 -110.59
N LYS A 712 25.75 -15.12 -110.44
CA LYS A 712 26.74 -15.49 -111.47
C LYS A 712 26.08 -15.99 -112.77
N ALA A 713 25.06 -16.84 -112.66
CA ALA A 713 24.29 -17.30 -113.81
C ALA A 713 23.52 -16.14 -114.48
N ALA A 714 22.98 -15.20 -113.71
CA ALA A 714 22.32 -14.01 -114.24
C ALA A 714 23.28 -13.09 -114.99
N THR A 715 24.54 -12.94 -114.55
CA THR A 715 25.56 -12.19 -115.29
C THR A 715 25.98 -12.88 -116.60
N GLU A 716 25.98 -14.22 -116.66
CA GLU A 716 26.22 -14.96 -117.91
C GLU A 716 25.05 -14.83 -118.89
N ILE A 717 23.81 -14.83 -118.40
CA ILE A 717 22.61 -14.59 -119.22
C ILE A 717 22.56 -13.14 -119.74
N ALA A 718 22.98 -12.15 -118.95
CA ALA A 718 23.09 -10.76 -119.38
C ALA A 718 24.09 -10.59 -120.54
N ASN A 719 25.26 -11.23 -120.46
CA ASN A 719 26.27 -11.22 -121.53
C ASN A 719 25.75 -11.92 -122.81
N MET A 720 24.97 -12.98 -122.67
CA MET A 720 24.32 -13.67 -123.81
C MET A 720 23.21 -12.81 -124.44
N SER A 721 22.48 -12.02 -123.64
CA SER A 721 21.47 -11.07 -124.14
C SER A 721 22.10 -9.92 -124.95
N GLU A 722 23.32 -9.50 -124.60
CA GLU A 722 24.08 -8.47 -125.29
C GLU A 722 24.66 -8.97 -126.63
N ALA A 723 24.97 -10.27 -126.72
CA ALA A 723 25.33 -10.96 -127.97
C ALA A 723 24.12 -11.12 -128.92
N LEU A 724 22.92 -11.38 -128.38
CA LEU A 724 21.68 -11.46 -129.16
C LEU A 724 21.26 -10.10 -129.73
N LYS A 725 21.56 -9.00 -129.02
CA LYS A 725 21.28 -7.62 -129.47
C LYS A 725 22.14 -7.21 -130.69
N LYS A 726 23.39 -7.67 -130.74
CA LYS A 726 24.28 -7.46 -131.91
C LYS A 726 23.86 -8.26 -133.15
N GLU A 727 23.19 -9.41 -132.97
CA GLU A 727 22.57 -10.21 -134.05
C GLU A 727 21.21 -9.66 -134.51
N GLN A 728 20.49 -8.91 -133.66
CA GLN A 728 19.25 -8.22 -134.04
C GLN A 728 19.51 -6.95 -134.87
N ASP A 729 20.63 -6.24 -134.64
CA ASP A 729 21.01 -5.05 -135.41
C ASP A 729 21.47 -5.36 -136.86
N THR A 730 21.98 -6.58 -137.12
CA THR A 730 22.31 -7.07 -138.47
C THR A 730 21.07 -7.50 -139.25
N ASN A 731 20.05 -8.06 -138.58
CA ASN A 731 18.76 -8.44 -139.17
C ASN A 731 17.89 -7.20 -139.50
N ALA A 732 17.95 -6.15 -138.68
CA ALA A 732 17.25 -4.87 -138.91
C ALA A 732 17.76 -4.09 -140.14
N HIS A 733 18.92 -4.42 -140.70
CA HIS A 733 19.42 -3.84 -141.96
C HIS A 733 18.79 -4.52 -143.19
N LEU A 734 18.46 -5.81 -143.11
CA LEU A 734 17.83 -6.58 -144.19
C LEU A 734 16.31 -6.34 -144.29
N GLU A 735 15.63 -6.03 -143.18
CA GLU A 735 14.20 -5.65 -143.16
C GLU A 735 13.91 -4.25 -143.75
N ARG A 736 14.88 -3.31 -143.69
CA ARG A 736 14.73 -1.96 -144.27
C ARG A 736 14.63 -1.95 -145.80
N MET A 737 15.13 -2.98 -146.48
CA MET A 737 15.08 -3.10 -147.94
C MET A 737 13.77 -3.71 -148.45
N ARG A 738 13.02 -4.38 -147.56
CA ARG A 738 11.70 -4.99 -147.84
C ARG A 738 10.53 -4.02 -147.60
N LYS A 739 10.66 -3.11 -146.63
CA LYS A 739 9.64 -2.09 -146.28
C LYS A 739 9.36 -1.01 -147.35
N ASN A 740 10.24 -0.81 -148.34
CA ASN A 740 9.98 0.12 -149.45
C ASN A 740 8.98 -0.41 -150.50
N MET A 741 8.59 -1.70 -150.46
CA MET A 741 7.61 -2.29 -151.37
C MET A 741 6.24 -2.59 -150.72
N GLU A 742 6.09 -2.44 -149.40
CA GLU A 742 4.85 -2.74 -148.66
C GLU A 742 4.00 -1.47 -148.35
N GLN A 743 4.52 -0.26 -148.60
CA GLN A 743 3.83 1.02 -148.40
C GLN A 743 2.71 1.28 -149.43
N THR A 744 2.64 0.54 -150.54
CA THR A 744 1.61 0.68 -151.59
C THR A 744 0.35 -0.17 -151.35
N ILE A 745 0.30 -1.00 -150.31
CA ILE A 745 -0.85 -1.88 -150.00
C ILE A 745 -1.66 -1.39 -148.78
N LYS A 746 -1.16 -0.36 -148.07
CA LYS A 746 -1.75 0.16 -146.82
C LYS A 746 -2.99 1.06 -146.99
N ASP A 747 -3.40 1.39 -148.21
CA ASP A 747 -4.46 2.39 -148.45
C ASP A 747 -5.86 1.79 -148.79
N LEU A 748 -6.07 0.47 -148.73
CA LEU A 748 -7.34 -0.14 -149.18
C LEU A 748 -8.08 -1.08 -148.19
N GLN A 749 -7.60 -1.30 -146.97
CA GLN A 749 -8.27 -2.22 -146.03
C GLN A 749 -8.54 -1.65 -144.63
N GLU A 750 -8.60 -0.31 -144.49
CA GLU A 750 -9.36 0.42 -143.44
C GLU A 750 -10.89 0.25 -143.59
N ARG A 751 -11.34 -0.91 -144.06
CA ARG A 751 -12.74 -1.22 -144.38
C ARG A 751 -13.24 -2.54 -143.77
N LEU A 752 -12.59 -3.01 -142.70
CA LEU A 752 -13.01 -4.20 -141.95
C LEU A 752 -12.96 -4.03 -140.43
N ASP A 753 -12.84 -2.79 -139.94
CA ASP A 753 -12.94 -2.46 -138.50
C ASP A 753 -14.40 -2.36 -137.99
N ASP A 754 -15.40 -2.72 -138.82
CA ASP A 754 -16.83 -2.55 -138.49
C ASP A 754 -17.63 -3.87 -138.38
N ALA A 755 -16.98 -5.03 -138.23
CA ALA A 755 -17.67 -6.34 -138.18
C ALA A 755 -17.55 -7.09 -136.83
N GLU A 756 -18.17 -6.52 -135.79
CA GLU A 756 -18.87 -7.32 -134.77
C GLU A 756 -17.98 -7.96 -133.67
N GLN A 757 -17.90 -7.39 -132.48
CA GLN A 757 -18.98 -7.41 -131.47
C GLN A 757 -19.55 -8.80 -131.14
N THR A 758 -18.72 -9.84 -131.00
CA THR A 758 -19.19 -11.10 -130.38
C THR A 758 -18.11 -11.81 -129.53
N ALA A 759 -18.56 -12.41 -128.43
CA ALA A 759 -17.87 -13.38 -127.54
C ALA A 759 -17.37 -12.89 -126.17
N ILE A 760 -18.24 -12.15 -125.49
CA ILE A 760 -18.56 -12.34 -124.06
C ILE A 760 -18.79 -13.84 -123.79
N VAL A 761 -18.13 -14.46 -122.78
CA VAL A 761 -18.59 -15.63 -121.95
C VAL A 761 -17.52 -16.21 -120.97
N GLY A 762 -16.30 -15.65 -120.86
CA GLY A 762 -15.28 -16.18 -119.92
C GLY A 762 -15.44 -15.82 -118.42
N ASN A 763 -16.09 -14.71 -118.07
CA ASN A 763 -15.92 -14.08 -116.74
C ASN A 763 -16.98 -14.43 -115.67
N ARG A 764 -17.85 -15.42 -115.88
CA ARG A 764 -18.99 -15.71 -114.97
C ARG A 764 -18.77 -16.81 -113.92
N LYS A 765 -17.69 -17.60 -113.99
CA LYS A 765 -17.41 -18.71 -113.04
C LYS A 765 -16.43 -18.36 -111.90
N GLN A 766 -15.74 -17.22 -111.98
CA GLN A 766 -14.76 -16.80 -110.96
C GLN A 766 -15.37 -15.90 -109.88
N ILE A 767 -16.54 -15.31 -110.14
CA ILE A 767 -17.28 -14.44 -109.21
C ILE A 767 -18.03 -15.25 -108.13
N GLN A 768 -18.55 -16.44 -108.47
CA GLN A 768 -19.33 -17.27 -107.53
C GLN A 768 -18.48 -17.90 -106.39
N LYS A 769 -17.16 -18.03 -106.57
CA LYS A 769 -16.22 -18.49 -105.52
C LYS A 769 -15.72 -17.38 -104.59
N LEU A 770 -15.85 -16.11 -105.01
CA LEU A 770 -15.48 -14.96 -104.20
C LEU A 770 -16.65 -14.49 -103.32
N GLU A 771 -17.90 -14.68 -103.76
CA GLU A 771 -19.09 -14.34 -102.98
C GLU A 771 -19.35 -15.27 -101.78
N SER A 772 -18.89 -16.53 -101.79
CA SER A 772 -19.01 -17.43 -100.62
C SER A 772 -17.97 -17.12 -99.54
N ARG A 773 -16.79 -16.63 -99.94
CA ARG A 773 -15.70 -16.25 -99.03
C ARG A 773 -15.98 -14.93 -98.31
N VAL A 774 -16.72 -14.02 -98.96
CA VAL A 774 -17.17 -12.76 -98.35
C VAL A 774 -18.24 -13.01 -97.28
N ARG A 775 -19.18 -13.94 -97.48
CA ARG A 775 -20.21 -14.25 -96.46
C ARG A 775 -19.68 -14.96 -95.21
N GLU A 776 -18.62 -15.75 -95.32
CA GLU A 776 -17.95 -16.36 -94.15
C GLU A 776 -17.17 -15.32 -93.33
N LEU A 777 -16.51 -14.36 -94.01
CA LEU A 777 -15.76 -13.28 -93.37
C LEU A 777 -16.66 -12.19 -92.76
N GLU A 778 -17.85 -11.96 -93.33
CA GLU A 778 -18.87 -11.05 -92.75
C GLU A 778 -19.47 -11.63 -91.45
N ALA A 779 -19.67 -12.96 -91.35
CA ALA A 779 -20.18 -13.62 -90.15
C ALA A 779 -19.17 -13.67 -88.99
N GLU A 780 -17.87 -13.81 -89.28
CA GLU A 780 -16.81 -13.74 -88.27
C GLU A 780 -16.61 -12.30 -87.74
N LEU A 781 -16.82 -11.29 -88.59
CA LEU A 781 -16.77 -9.88 -88.21
C LEU A 781 -17.99 -9.46 -87.34
N GLU A 782 -19.20 -9.95 -87.63
CA GLU A 782 -20.38 -9.71 -86.78
C GLU A 782 -20.26 -10.40 -85.41
N SER A 783 -19.68 -11.61 -85.34
CA SER A 783 -19.35 -12.30 -84.09
C SER A 783 -18.38 -11.52 -83.20
N GLU A 784 -17.34 -10.91 -83.80
CA GLU A 784 -16.38 -10.07 -83.06
C GLU A 784 -16.97 -8.71 -82.64
N VAL A 785 -17.82 -8.11 -83.47
CA VAL A 785 -18.53 -6.87 -83.10
C VAL A 785 -19.50 -7.13 -81.93
N GLN A 786 -20.12 -8.31 -81.84
CA GLN A 786 -20.97 -8.69 -80.69
C GLN A 786 -20.16 -8.83 -79.40
N ARG A 787 -19.00 -9.52 -79.42
CA ARG A 787 -18.10 -9.68 -78.26
C ARG A 787 -17.49 -8.35 -77.80
N ASN A 788 -17.12 -7.49 -78.75
CA ASN A 788 -16.60 -6.16 -78.44
C ASN A 788 -17.68 -5.27 -77.79
N SER A 789 -18.95 -5.38 -78.21
CA SER A 789 -20.08 -4.67 -77.59
C SER A 789 -20.41 -5.14 -76.15
N GLU A 790 -20.09 -6.39 -75.81
CA GLU A 790 -20.27 -6.95 -74.45
C GLU A 790 -19.08 -6.60 -73.54
N ALA A 791 -17.86 -6.61 -74.06
CA ALA A 791 -16.66 -6.11 -73.37
C ALA A 791 -16.77 -4.61 -73.05
N GLN A 792 -17.31 -3.81 -73.97
CA GLN A 792 -17.51 -2.36 -73.79
C GLN A 792 -18.64 -2.04 -72.78
N ARG A 793 -19.69 -2.88 -72.72
CA ARG A 793 -20.72 -2.78 -71.66
C ARG A 793 -20.18 -3.18 -70.27
N GLY A 794 -19.25 -4.13 -70.20
CA GLY A 794 -18.51 -4.46 -68.97
C GLY A 794 -17.57 -3.34 -68.52
N ALA A 795 -16.86 -2.71 -69.46
CA ALA A 795 -15.98 -1.58 -69.20
C ALA A 795 -16.76 -0.36 -68.68
N HIS A 796 -17.94 -0.04 -69.23
CA HIS A 796 -18.78 1.06 -68.73
C HIS A 796 -19.42 0.79 -67.35
N ARG A 797 -19.65 -0.48 -66.97
CA ARG A 797 -20.08 -0.82 -65.60
C ARG A 797 -18.94 -0.63 -64.60
N LEU A 798 -17.73 -1.04 -64.97
CA LEU A 798 -16.54 -0.82 -64.15
C LEU A 798 -16.18 0.68 -64.06
N GLU A 799 -16.32 1.45 -65.14
CA GLU A 799 -16.16 2.92 -65.09
C GLU A 799 -17.23 3.61 -64.22
N ARG A 800 -18.47 3.11 -64.20
CA ARG A 800 -19.52 3.66 -63.34
C ARG A 800 -19.27 3.31 -61.86
N CYS A 801 -18.86 2.07 -61.55
CA CYS A 801 -18.40 1.69 -60.21
C CYS A 801 -17.18 2.51 -59.75
N ILE A 802 -16.22 2.75 -60.64
CA ILE A 802 -15.05 3.57 -60.33
C ILE A 802 -15.50 5.02 -60.08
N LYS A 803 -16.38 5.60 -60.89
CA LYS A 803 -16.88 6.96 -60.66
C LYS A 803 -17.71 7.10 -59.38
N GLU A 804 -18.53 6.12 -59.03
CA GLU A 804 -19.28 6.07 -57.77
C GLU A 804 -18.35 5.92 -56.56
N LEU A 805 -17.32 5.05 -56.63
CA LEU A 805 -16.30 4.93 -55.59
C LEU A 805 -15.43 6.19 -55.48
N THR A 806 -15.14 6.86 -56.59
CA THR A 806 -14.38 8.13 -56.57
C THR A 806 -15.22 9.24 -55.95
N HIS A 807 -16.51 9.29 -56.24
CA HIS A 807 -17.43 10.25 -55.63
C HIS A 807 -17.65 9.98 -54.13
N GLN A 808 -17.72 8.71 -53.73
CA GLN A 808 -17.77 8.30 -52.32
C GLN A 808 -16.49 8.72 -51.57
N VAL A 809 -15.30 8.52 -52.17
CA VAL A 809 -14.03 8.98 -51.60
C VAL A 809 -13.94 10.52 -51.52
N GLU A 810 -14.54 11.23 -52.48
CA GLU A 810 -14.62 12.70 -52.45
C GLU A 810 -15.63 13.23 -51.42
N GLU A 811 -16.77 12.57 -51.22
CA GLU A 811 -17.71 12.87 -50.13
C GLU A 811 -17.11 12.55 -48.76
N ASP A 812 -16.43 11.41 -48.62
CA ASP A 812 -15.76 11.02 -47.38
C ASP A 812 -14.60 11.97 -47.06
N LYS A 813 -13.86 12.47 -48.07
CA LYS A 813 -12.88 13.56 -47.87
C LYS A 813 -13.53 14.86 -47.44
N LYS A 814 -14.67 15.24 -48.00
CA LYS A 814 -15.41 16.44 -47.57
C LYS A 814 -15.98 16.28 -46.15
N ASN A 815 -16.45 15.09 -45.79
CA ASN A 815 -16.92 14.77 -44.44
C ASN A 815 -15.77 14.75 -43.44
N MET A 816 -14.61 14.20 -43.79
CA MET A 816 -13.38 14.30 -43.02
C MET A 816 -12.92 15.75 -42.84
N SER A 817 -12.96 16.58 -43.88
CA SER A 817 -12.63 18.01 -43.74
C SER A 817 -13.63 18.77 -42.87
N ARG A 818 -14.92 18.41 -42.91
CA ARG A 818 -15.95 18.98 -42.03
C ARG A 818 -15.75 18.54 -40.59
N MET A 819 -15.41 17.28 -40.35
CA MET A 819 -15.05 16.76 -39.02
C MET A 819 -13.79 17.43 -38.48
N GLN A 820 -12.77 17.62 -39.31
CA GLN A 820 -11.55 18.34 -38.95
C GLN A 820 -11.87 19.80 -38.58
N THR A 821 -12.67 20.49 -39.39
CA THR A 821 -13.11 21.87 -39.09
C THR A 821 -13.97 21.96 -37.83
N LEU A 822 -14.80 20.94 -37.55
CA LEU A 822 -15.61 20.86 -36.33
C LEU A 822 -14.72 20.60 -35.11
N MET A 823 -13.71 19.75 -35.25
CA MET A 823 -12.73 19.43 -34.22
C MET A 823 -11.85 20.64 -33.91
N ASP A 824 -11.40 21.38 -34.93
CA ASP A 824 -10.62 22.63 -34.77
C ASP A 824 -11.48 23.72 -34.09
N ASN A 825 -12.76 23.83 -34.44
CA ASN A 825 -13.71 24.74 -33.79
C ASN A 825 -14.00 24.34 -32.32
N LEU A 826 -14.05 23.04 -32.02
CA LEU A 826 -14.18 22.54 -30.65
C LEU A 826 -12.89 22.77 -29.86
N GLN A 827 -11.72 22.64 -30.48
CA GLN A 827 -10.43 22.98 -29.86
C GLN A 827 -10.31 24.48 -29.55
N LEU A 828 -10.75 25.36 -30.44
CA LEU A 828 -10.82 26.79 -30.19
C LEU A 828 -11.81 27.14 -29.06
N LYS A 829 -12.96 26.44 -28.99
CA LYS A 829 -13.89 26.58 -27.85
C LYS A 829 -13.29 26.09 -26.54
N VAL A 830 -12.54 24.99 -26.55
CA VAL A 830 -11.84 24.49 -25.36
C VAL A 830 -10.76 25.49 -24.91
N GLN A 831 -10.00 26.10 -25.83
CA GLN A 831 -9.05 27.16 -25.50
C GLN A 831 -9.75 28.42 -24.94
N SER A 832 -10.88 28.82 -25.52
CA SER A 832 -11.71 29.94 -25.02
C SER A 832 -12.24 29.66 -23.61
N TYR A 833 -12.72 28.45 -23.33
CA TYR A 833 -13.16 28.07 -21.99
C TYR A 833 -12.00 27.99 -21.01
N LYS A 834 -10.82 27.57 -21.46
CA LYS A 834 -9.60 27.58 -20.64
C LYS A 834 -9.21 29.00 -20.24
N GLN A 835 -9.25 29.95 -21.17
CA GLN A 835 -9.04 31.39 -20.86
C GLN A 835 -10.13 31.98 -19.95
N GLN A 836 -11.39 31.57 -20.07
CA GLN A 836 -12.45 31.99 -19.15
C GLN A 836 -12.26 31.43 -17.74
N ILE A 837 -11.81 30.19 -17.60
CA ILE A 837 -11.50 29.58 -16.31
C ILE A 837 -10.29 30.27 -15.68
N GLU A 838 -9.22 30.50 -16.45
CA GLU A 838 -8.03 31.23 -15.97
C GLU A 838 -8.36 32.67 -15.56
N SER A 839 -9.26 33.35 -16.28
CA SER A 839 -9.79 34.67 -15.92
C SER A 839 -10.63 34.62 -14.62
N ALA A 840 -11.48 33.61 -14.45
CA ALA A 840 -12.31 33.44 -13.25
C ALA A 840 -11.44 33.06 -12.03
N GLU A 841 -10.39 32.27 -12.23
CA GLU A 841 -9.41 31.94 -11.20
C GLU A 841 -8.57 33.16 -10.81
N ALA A 842 -8.18 34.01 -11.76
CA ALA A 842 -7.50 35.26 -11.47
C ALA A 842 -8.37 36.23 -10.66
N GLU A 843 -9.67 36.34 -10.98
CA GLU A 843 -10.63 37.11 -10.20
C GLU A 843 -10.85 36.51 -8.80
N ALA A 844 -11.04 35.19 -8.70
CA ALA A 844 -11.18 34.51 -7.40
C ALA A 844 -9.93 34.68 -6.53
N ASN A 845 -8.73 34.65 -7.12
CA ASN A 845 -7.48 34.91 -6.42
C ASN A 845 -7.33 36.39 -6.01
N GLN A 846 -7.81 37.34 -6.81
CA GLN A 846 -7.92 38.74 -6.38
C GLN A 846 -8.89 38.91 -5.20
N TYR A 847 -10.07 38.27 -5.22
CA TYR A 847 -11.02 38.31 -4.11
C TYR A 847 -10.45 37.65 -2.85
N ARG A 848 -9.72 36.53 -3.00
CA ARG A 848 -9.05 35.87 -1.88
C ARG A 848 -7.92 36.72 -1.30
N SER A 849 -7.19 37.45 -2.13
CA SER A 849 -6.18 38.41 -1.70
C SER A 849 -6.80 39.63 -0.98
N LYS A 850 -7.91 40.18 -1.50
CA LYS A 850 -8.69 41.24 -0.84
C LYS A 850 -9.28 40.77 0.49
N TYR A 851 -9.81 39.56 0.56
CA TYR A 851 -10.31 38.95 1.79
C TYR A 851 -9.20 38.79 2.83
N LYS A 852 -8.01 38.33 2.42
CA LYS A 852 -6.84 38.25 3.31
C LYS A 852 -6.40 39.63 3.84
N LYS A 853 -6.44 40.68 3.00
CA LYS A 853 -6.17 42.06 3.44
C LYS A 853 -7.21 42.56 4.44
N GLN A 854 -8.50 42.38 4.16
CA GLN A 854 -9.58 42.78 5.06
C GLN A 854 -9.57 41.98 6.38
N GLN A 855 -9.20 40.70 6.34
CA GLN A 855 -8.98 39.88 7.53
C GLN A 855 -7.81 40.42 8.37
N HIS A 856 -6.73 40.88 7.73
CA HIS A 856 -5.59 41.47 8.42
C HIS A 856 -5.94 42.82 9.05
N GLU A 857 -6.65 43.68 8.33
CA GLU A 857 -7.15 44.97 8.84
C GLU A 857 -8.17 44.80 9.99
N LEU A 858 -9.02 43.76 9.93
CA LEU A 858 -9.91 43.39 11.04
C LEU A 858 -9.14 42.93 12.27
N ASN A 859 -8.07 42.15 12.08
CA ASN A 859 -7.23 41.69 13.18
C ASN A 859 -6.45 42.85 13.80
N GLU A 860 -5.92 43.79 13.01
CA GLU A 860 -5.29 45.01 13.53
C GLU A 860 -6.29 45.93 14.25
N ALA A 861 -7.54 46.00 13.78
CA ALA A 861 -8.60 46.76 14.45
C ALA A 861 -8.99 46.09 15.78
N LYS A 862 -9.00 44.75 15.85
CA LYS A 862 -9.21 44.00 17.09
C LYS A 862 -8.06 44.18 18.07
N GLU A 863 -6.81 44.12 17.61
CA GLU A 863 -5.65 44.40 18.46
C GLU A 863 -5.67 45.84 18.99
N ARG A 864 -6.06 46.82 18.16
CA ARG A 864 -6.28 48.21 18.61
C ARG A 864 -7.42 48.33 19.64
N ALA A 865 -8.51 47.58 19.47
CA ALA A 865 -9.61 47.53 20.43
C ALA A 865 -9.20 46.87 21.75
N GLU A 866 -8.43 45.79 21.72
CA GLU A 866 -7.89 45.11 22.90
C GLU A 866 -6.86 45.98 23.64
N ILE A 867 -6.03 46.72 22.91
CA ILE A 867 -5.11 47.71 23.50
C ILE A 867 -5.91 48.83 24.16
N ALA A 868 -6.97 49.34 23.53
CA ALA A 868 -7.85 50.35 24.11
C ALA A 868 -8.61 49.83 25.35
N GLU A 869 -9.12 48.61 25.32
CA GLU A 869 -9.74 47.96 26.48
C GLU A 869 -8.74 47.72 27.61
N SER A 870 -7.49 47.36 27.28
CA SER A 870 -6.41 47.22 28.28
C SER A 870 -6.05 48.56 28.92
N GLN A 871 -6.09 49.67 28.17
CA GLN A 871 -5.86 51.03 28.68
C GLN A 871 -7.05 51.53 29.51
N VAL A 872 -8.29 51.25 29.11
CA VAL A 872 -9.50 51.53 29.90
C VAL A 872 -9.52 50.73 31.20
N ASN A 873 -9.11 49.47 31.18
CA ASN A 873 -8.99 48.65 32.38
C ASN A 873 -7.85 49.14 33.30
N LYS A 874 -6.72 49.61 32.75
CA LYS A 874 -5.67 50.30 33.53
C LYS A 874 -6.15 51.61 34.14
N LEU A 875 -6.99 52.39 33.45
CA LEU A 875 -7.58 53.62 33.98
C LEU A 875 -8.67 53.33 35.03
N LYS A 876 -9.46 52.27 34.88
CA LYS A 876 -10.41 51.80 35.91
C LYS A 876 -9.70 51.31 37.18
N MET A 877 -8.54 50.65 37.03
CA MET A 877 -7.69 50.26 38.16
C MET A 877 -7.09 51.50 38.87
N LYS A 878 -6.63 52.51 38.12
CA LYS A 878 -6.18 53.79 38.69
C LYS A 878 -7.32 54.60 39.35
N ALA A 879 -8.54 54.56 38.82
CA ALA A 879 -9.72 55.18 39.45
C ALA A 879 -10.14 54.48 40.74
N LYS A 880 -9.97 53.15 40.84
CA LYS A 880 -10.17 52.39 42.09
C LYS A 880 -9.06 52.61 43.12
N GLU A 881 -7.85 53.01 42.71
CA GLU A 881 -6.78 53.43 43.63
C GLU A 881 -6.96 54.87 44.14
N PHE A 882 -7.53 55.78 43.36
CA PHE A 882 -7.88 57.13 43.83
C PHE A 882 -9.12 57.17 44.75
N GLY A 883 -10.06 56.23 44.60
CA GLY A 883 -11.23 56.11 45.49
C GLY A 883 -10.93 55.57 46.91
N LYS A 884 -9.70 55.09 47.17
CA LYS A 884 -9.27 54.61 48.49
C LYS A 884 -8.36 55.58 49.26
N LYS A 885 -8.15 56.81 48.74
CA LYS A 885 -7.38 57.88 49.40
C LYS A 885 -8.20 59.12 49.79
N VAL A 886 -9.54 59.03 49.83
CA VAL A 886 -10.44 60.15 50.22
C VAL A 886 -11.43 59.70 51.31
N HIS A 887 -10.99 58.85 52.24
CA HIS A 887 -11.75 58.46 53.45
C HIS A 887 -10.89 58.42 54.72
N GLU A 888 -9.76 59.13 54.72
CA GLU A 888 -9.01 59.55 55.90
C GLU A 888 -8.53 60.99 55.69
N GLU A 889 -9.51 61.89 55.70
CA GLU A 889 -9.54 63.32 56.07
C GLU A 889 -11.00 63.78 55.87
#